data_AF-A8WVV7-F1
#
_entry.id   AF-A8WVV7-F1
#
_cell.length_a   1.000
_cell.length_b   1.000
_cell.length_c   1.000
_cell.angle_alpha   90.00
_cell.angle_beta   90.00
_cell.angle_gamma   90.00
#
_symmetry.space_group_name_H-M   'P 1'
#
loop_
_entity.id
_entity.type
_entity.pdbx_description
1 polymer ?
#
loop_
_entity_poly.entity_id
_entity_poly.type
_entity_poly.pdbx_seq_one_letter_code
_entity_poly.pdbx_strand_id
1 'polypeptide(L)'
;MAYTSYFEALEECQLSSLEYRRLYNYLVYTCHCYYNVNINNESRSNYHRHLEDCGRNKPIEHNLSSEKHIKFQNIGKTQKHRYVIYADFESIIKKYYTQLNNPEESWTTDVGKHIPAGFCVVLVDSYEKKIYAKKSYIGYDAALEFNKYIIEISREILKLGNVRMKQLSQKEWTDYNENKECPNCKIKYNSKNMKTTKVRDHDHWTGEYRGPLCGSCNLAKRKNNFIPIFFHNLRGYDSHLIVGCLESTKYLFINYLQRQITFMIEWSNMTSDNFKISKDYYSSCKEVVEKFELMQRKGVYPYEYMDSFKRFQEMKLPHISLFYDKLNGKECSQKDYLYAKLVWNKMNCSTLEDYTRIYMINDVLLLADVFENFRNLSLRVYELDPCWYFTSPGLARDAMLKKTKVELEVLQDVEKYLMIEKGIRGGIVNAVKRYSKVNNKYTNTFDPSIPSNYLMYLDANNLYGWAMKQKLPTGDFQFVIQSLIDVLNDERLKIEDYIDYLKNLGKGCIFEVDLEYPKDLHSKHNDFPLCPENVKINKQTVKKLCNTLFDKEKYVIHNENVLQCLQLGLKIKKIHRILTFKESKWLESYIEMNTNLRKTAKNDFEKDFFKLMNNSVFGKTMENVRERVDVRLVTDEDKIIKLASKPNYKRTIMYNSELSAVEMEKTNIVLDKPIYIGFAILDLSKWLMHDFHYNVMQKKYRNVELCYQDTDSLIYDIKTEDFYKDVEKDIYFRRHFDFSDYSEDHVLHSTENKKVVGKFKDELNGNIITEIVALKPKQYAFKTLDGDETKKSKGVKKNVVKNELTVDDYKHSLFNKTVVFYDFFWWIQSKRIKIINIFFILGVADPMSTFSTRRI
;
A
#
# COMPACT_ATOMS: atom_id res chain seq x y z
N MET A 1 -19.85 5.72 39.07
CA MET A 1 -20.65 4.49 39.25
C MET A 1 -21.41 4.07 37.99
N ALA A 2 -21.94 4.99 37.15
CA ALA A 2 -22.60 4.60 35.88
C ALA A 2 -21.66 3.97 34.81
N TYR A 3 -20.39 4.40 34.75
CA TYR A 3 -19.41 3.90 33.76
C TYR A 3 -19.08 2.39 33.89
N THR A 4 -19.13 1.82 35.09
CA THR A 4 -18.80 0.41 35.32
C THR A 4 -19.88 -0.51 34.74
N SER A 5 -21.16 -0.14 34.91
CA SER A 5 -22.30 -0.91 34.37
C SER A 5 -22.36 -0.95 32.84
N TYR A 6 -21.87 0.09 32.15
CA TYR A 6 -21.82 0.13 30.68
C TYR A 6 -20.79 -0.87 30.11
N PHE A 7 -19.63 -1.00 30.77
CA PHE A 7 -18.61 -1.96 30.35
C PHE A 7 -19.05 -3.40 30.61
N GLU A 8 -19.67 -3.66 31.75
CA GLU A 8 -20.24 -4.96 32.09
C GLU A 8 -21.36 -5.35 31.11
N ALA A 9 -22.26 -4.42 30.75
CA ALA A 9 -23.32 -4.67 29.76
C ALA A 9 -22.76 -4.92 28.35
N LEU A 10 -21.68 -4.22 27.95
CA LEU A 10 -20.98 -4.49 26.69
C LEU A 10 -20.25 -5.83 26.69
N GLU A 11 -19.67 -6.24 27.81
CA GLU A 11 -19.02 -7.55 27.99
C GLU A 11 -20.05 -8.69 27.95
N GLU A 12 -21.19 -8.54 28.62
CA GLU A 12 -22.31 -9.49 28.56
C GLU A 12 -22.92 -9.58 27.15
N CYS A 13 -23.07 -8.44 26.45
CA CYS A 13 -23.48 -8.42 25.04
C CYS A 13 -22.44 -9.06 24.12
N GLN A 14 -21.14 -8.88 24.38
CA GLN A 14 -20.08 -9.54 23.62
C GLN A 14 -20.08 -11.05 23.84
N LEU A 15 -20.23 -11.52 25.08
CA LEU A 15 -20.28 -12.94 25.44
C LEU A 15 -21.52 -13.62 24.85
N SER A 16 -22.71 -13.03 25.01
CA SER A 16 -23.95 -13.54 24.41
C SER A 16 -23.92 -13.51 22.89
N SER A 17 -23.33 -12.48 22.26
CA SER A 17 -23.11 -12.47 20.81
C SER A 17 -22.09 -13.51 20.36
N LEU A 18 -21.10 -13.87 21.19
CA LEU A 18 -20.12 -14.90 20.89
C LEU A 18 -20.74 -16.29 20.94
N GLU A 19 -21.57 -16.55 21.94
CA GLU A 19 -22.35 -17.78 22.06
C GLU A 19 -23.42 -17.89 20.98
N TYR A 20 -24.12 -16.79 20.67
CA TYR A 20 -25.04 -16.73 19.54
C TYR A 20 -24.32 -16.88 18.20
N ARG A 21 -23.11 -16.33 18.03
CA ARG A 21 -22.28 -16.58 16.83
C ARG A 21 -21.82 -18.01 16.76
N ARG A 22 -21.49 -18.65 17.88
CA ARG A 22 -21.16 -20.08 17.92
C ARG A 22 -22.38 -20.91 17.52
N LEU A 23 -23.56 -20.62 18.07
CA LEU A 23 -24.82 -21.30 17.74
C LEU A 23 -25.30 -21.02 16.31
N TYR A 24 -25.24 -19.78 15.83
CA TYR A 24 -25.61 -19.38 14.47
C TYR A 24 -24.65 -19.95 13.41
N ASN A 25 -23.34 -19.97 13.69
CA ASN A 25 -22.36 -20.67 12.85
C ASN A 25 -22.57 -22.19 12.86
N TYR A 26 -23.19 -22.76 13.90
CA TYR A 26 -23.55 -24.17 13.96
C TYR A 26 -24.88 -24.48 13.25
N LEU A 27 -25.82 -23.52 13.22
CA LEU A 27 -27.19 -23.71 12.74
C LEU A 27 -27.45 -23.24 11.29
N VAL A 28 -26.60 -22.40 10.69
CA VAL A 28 -26.81 -21.85 9.34
C VAL A 28 -25.69 -22.29 8.40
N TYR A 29 -25.67 -23.58 8.06
CA TYR A 29 -24.90 -24.16 6.95
C TYR A 29 -25.68 -24.10 5.61
N THR A 30 -26.48 -23.07 5.39
CA THR A 30 -26.98 -22.77 4.04
C THR A 30 -26.04 -21.76 3.41
N CYS A 31 -25.27 -22.21 2.42
CA CYS A 31 -24.55 -21.26 1.58
C CYS A 31 -25.55 -20.28 0.98
N HIS A 32 -25.42 -18.99 1.29
CA HIS A 32 -26.29 -17.93 0.76
C HIS A 32 -26.01 -17.62 -0.72
N CYS A 33 -24.99 -18.23 -1.33
CA CYS A 33 -24.83 -18.23 -2.77
C CYS A 33 -25.89 -19.16 -3.35
N TYR A 34 -26.92 -18.58 -3.98
CA TYR A 34 -28.06 -19.27 -4.62
C TYR A 34 -27.67 -20.57 -5.36
N TYR A 35 -27.63 -21.69 -4.65
CA TYR A 35 -27.74 -23.02 -5.23
C TYR A 35 -29.16 -23.49 -4.91
N ASN A 36 -30.06 -23.37 -5.88
CA ASN A 36 -31.28 -24.17 -5.87
C ASN A 36 -30.84 -25.63 -6.01
N VAL A 37 -30.76 -26.33 -4.87
CA VAL A 37 -30.49 -27.77 -4.83
C VAL A 37 -31.75 -28.47 -5.35
N ASN A 38 -31.94 -28.50 -6.66
CA ASN A 38 -32.97 -29.32 -7.27
C ASN A 38 -32.50 -29.91 -8.60
N ILE A 39 -32.60 -31.25 -8.64
CA ILE A 39 -32.71 -32.13 -9.82
C ILE A 39 -31.37 -32.53 -10.48
N ASN A 40 -30.68 -33.57 -9.94
CA ASN A 40 -29.70 -34.51 -10.57
C ASN A 40 -28.31 -34.67 -9.86
N ASN A 41 -27.58 -35.77 -10.12
CA ASN A 41 -26.29 -36.08 -9.46
C ASN A 41 -25.16 -35.08 -9.77
N GLU A 42 -25.18 -34.46 -10.96
CA GLU A 42 -24.21 -33.44 -11.36
C GLU A 42 -24.39 -32.16 -10.53
N SER A 43 -25.64 -31.78 -10.22
CA SER A 43 -25.93 -30.66 -9.32
C SER A 43 -25.38 -30.88 -7.89
N ARG A 44 -25.35 -32.13 -7.39
CA ARG A 44 -24.75 -32.48 -6.09
C ARG A 44 -23.23 -32.37 -6.10
N SER A 45 -22.56 -32.88 -7.13
CA SER A 45 -21.09 -32.76 -7.27
C SER A 45 -20.66 -31.30 -7.36
N ASN A 46 -21.37 -30.49 -8.14
CA ASN A 46 -21.14 -29.05 -8.23
C ASN A 46 -21.39 -28.35 -6.89
N TYR A 47 -22.43 -28.74 -6.14
CA TYR A 47 -22.69 -28.20 -4.81
C TYR A 47 -21.60 -28.55 -3.80
N HIS A 48 -21.12 -29.80 -3.75
CA HIS A 48 -20.01 -30.18 -2.86
C HIS A 48 -18.72 -29.42 -3.18
N ARG A 49 -18.44 -29.22 -4.48
CA ARG A 49 -17.30 -28.42 -4.94
C ARG A 49 -17.44 -26.96 -4.53
N HIS A 50 -18.62 -26.39 -4.73
CA HIS A 50 -18.94 -25.04 -4.28
C HIS A 50 -18.72 -24.89 -2.77
N LEU A 51 -19.21 -25.85 -1.96
CA LEU A 51 -19.01 -25.85 -0.51
C LEU A 51 -17.52 -25.92 -0.13
N GLU A 52 -16.71 -26.69 -0.84
CA GLU A 52 -15.27 -26.81 -0.58
C GLU A 52 -14.51 -25.50 -0.84
N ASP A 53 -14.89 -24.77 -1.89
CA ASP A 53 -14.25 -23.50 -2.25
C ASP A 53 -14.85 -22.33 -1.43
N CYS A 54 -16.17 -22.23 -1.33
CA CYS A 54 -16.88 -21.18 -0.59
C CYS A 54 -16.73 -21.32 0.93
N GLY A 55 -16.74 -22.55 1.47
CA GLY A 55 -16.66 -22.83 2.91
C GLY A 55 -15.32 -22.43 3.55
N ARG A 56 -14.32 -22.08 2.73
CA ARG A 56 -13.04 -21.49 3.19
C ARG A 56 -13.22 -20.05 3.69
N ASN A 57 -14.29 -19.38 3.26
CA ASN A 57 -14.59 -17.99 3.55
C ASN A 57 -15.64 -17.86 4.66
N LYS A 58 -15.73 -16.69 5.28
CA LYS A 58 -16.83 -16.37 6.20
C LYS A 58 -18.18 -16.39 5.46
N PRO A 59 -19.29 -16.76 6.13
CA PRO A 59 -20.62 -16.75 5.53
C PRO A 59 -21.04 -15.31 5.18
N ILE A 60 -21.10 -15.00 3.89
CA ILE A 60 -21.46 -13.69 3.33
C ILE A 60 -22.21 -13.96 2.01
N GLU A 61 -23.29 -13.23 1.76
CA GLU A 61 -24.05 -13.29 0.50
C GLU A 61 -23.26 -12.61 -0.65
N HIS A 62 -23.15 -13.28 -1.81
CA HIS A 62 -22.45 -12.73 -2.98
C HIS A 62 -23.47 -12.25 -4.01
N ASN A 63 -23.38 -10.96 -4.34
CA ASN A 63 -24.16 -10.34 -5.40
C ASN A 63 -23.31 -10.22 -6.67
N LEU A 64 -23.94 -10.48 -7.82
CA LEU A 64 -23.34 -10.21 -9.11
C LEU A 64 -23.30 -8.70 -9.38
N SER A 65 -22.25 -8.26 -10.06
CA SER A 65 -22.10 -6.87 -10.48
C SER A 65 -23.05 -6.58 -11.65
N SER A 66 -23.77 -5.46 -11.60
CA SER A 66 -24.55 -4.95 -12.74
C SER A 66 -23.65 -4.55 -13.92
N GLU A 67 -22.42 -4.14 -13.64
CA GLU A 67 -21.41 -3.83 -14.65
C GLU A 67 -20.75 -5.12 -15.12
N LYS A 68 -20.80 -5.37 -16.44
CA LYS A 68 -20.13 -6.51 -17.08
C LYS A 68 -18.65 -6.27 -17.38
N HIS A 69 -18.24 -5.01 -17.48
CA HIS A 69 -16.88 -4.64 -17.84
C HIS A 69 -16.37 -3.47 -17.01
N ILE A 70 -15.11 -3.55 -16.60
CA ILE A 70 -14.35 -2.48 -15.99
C ILE A 70 -13.61 -1.72 -17.09
N LYS A 71 -13.89 -0.43 -17.21
CA LYS A 71 -13.18 0.51 -18.09
C LYS A 71 -13.14 1.90 -17.50
N PHE A 72 -12.34 2.79 -18.08
CA PHE A 72 -12.31 4.18 -17.63
C PHE A 72 -13.63 4.89 -17.92
N GLN A 73 -14.31 5.35 -16.87
CA GLN A 73 -15.58 6.11 -16.96
C GLN A 73 -15.50 7.48 -16.26
N ASN A 74 -14.46 7.72 -15.45
CA ASN A 74 -14.38 8.82 -14.50
C ASN A 74 -13.85 10.13 -15.10
N ILE A 75 -14.49 10.59 -16.17
CA ILE A 75 -14.03 11.73 -16.96
C ILE A 75 -14.16 13.07 -16.23
N GLY A 76 -15.05 13.15 -15.22
CA GLY A 76 -15.15 14.32 -14.34
C GLY A 76 -13.87 14.55 -13.55
N LYS A 77 -13.11 13.48 -13.26
CA LYS A 77 -11.85 13.54 -12.50
C LYS A 77 -10.66 14.06 -13.31
N THR A 78 -10.85 14.33 -14.61
CA THR A 78 -9.84 15.02 -15.43
C THR A 78 -9.86 16.53 -15.21
N GLN A 79 -10.87 17.04 -14.50
CA GLN A 79 -10.97 18.46 -14.17
C GLN A 79 -10.10 18.78 -12.95
N LYS A 80 -9.35 19.89 -13.01
CA LYS A 80 -8.60 20.38 -11.86
C LYS A 80 -9.55 21.03 -10.85
N HIS A 81 -9.51 20.62 -9.58
CA HIS A 81 -10.16 21.35 -8.49
C HIS A 81 -9.57 22.76 -8.37
N ARG A 82 -10.42 23.79 -8.43
CA ARG A 82 -9.97 25.18 -8.29
C ARG A 82 -9.55 25.52 -6.86
N TYR A 83 -10.40 25.20 -5.89
CA TYR A 83 -10.18 25.55 -4.48
C TYR A 83 -9.81 24.31 -3.68
N VAL A 84 -8.66 24.37 -3.00
CA VAL A 84 -8.12 23.27 -2.17
C VAL A 84 -7.63 23.84 -0.85
N ILE A 85 -7.99 23.18 0.24
CA ILE A 85 -7.57 23.55 1.58
C ILE A 85 -6.40 22.66 2.02
N TYR A 86 -5.38 23.27 2.59
CA TYR A 86 -4.28 22.61 3.28
C TYR A 86 -4.32 23.01 4.75
N ALA A 87 -4.15 22.06 5.65
CA ALA A 87 -4.27 22.30 7.07
C ALA A 87 -3.35 21.41 7.89
N ASP A 88 -3.04 21.85 9.11
CA ASP A 88 -2.31 21.06 10.08
C ASP A 88 -2.66 21.47 11.52
N PHE A 89 -2.48 20.54 12.46
CA PHE A 89 -2.68 20.78 13.90
C PHE A 89 -1.37 20.65 14.66
N GLU A 90 -1.23 21.48 15.68
CA GLU A 90 -0.24 21.26 16.73
C GLU A 90 -0.91 20.96 18.06
N SER A 91 -0.24 20.16 18.89
CA SER A 91 -0.76 19.69 20.16
C SER A 91 0.25 19.86 21.28
N ILE A 92 -0.26 20.07 22.49
CA ILE A 92 0.53 19.90 23.71
C ILE A 92 0.44 18.45 24.21
N ILE A 93 1.43 18.03 24.99
CA ILE A 93 1.51 16.69 25.57
C ILE A 93 1.27 16.71 27.06
N LYS A 94 0.10 16.21 27.49
CA LYS A 94 -0.19 15.98 28.90
C LYS A 94 0.37 14.62 29.34
N LYS A 95 1.44 14.61 30.13
CA LYS A 95 2.12 13.38 30.59
C LYS A 95 1.37 12.71 31.75
N TYR A 96 1.40 11.38 31.79
CA TYR A 96 0.89 10.55 32.89
C TYR A 96 2.05 9.86 33.61
N TYR A 97 1.92 9.69 34.93
CA TYR A 97 2.86 8.90 35.72
C TYR A 97 2.20 7.55 36.04
N THR A 98 2.76 6.47 35.49
CA THR A 98 2.28 5.08 35.73
C THR A 98 3.47 4.18 36.08
N GLN A 99 3.30 3.29 37.06
CA GLN A 99 4.28 2.25 37.42
C GLN A 99 4.36 1.17 36.31
N LEU A 100 5.57 0.61 36.12
CA LEU A 100 5.84 -0.44 35.13
C LEU A 100 5.32 -1.81 35.60
N ASN A 101 4.85 -2.63 34.65
CA ASN A 101 4.33 -3.99 34.87
C ASN A 101 5.43 -5.07 34.69
N ASN A 102 5.09 -6.32 35.03
CA ASN A 102 5.95 -7.51 35.13
C ASN A 102 6.84 -7.82 33.88
N PRO A 103 8.18 -7.98 34.00
CA PRO A 103 9.15 -8.13 32.90
C PRO A 103 9.08 -9.37 32.00
N GLU A 104 8.24 -10.36 32.30
CA GLU A 104 8.25 -11.65 31.57
C GLU A 104 7.31 -11.72 30.35
N GLU A 105 6.48 -10.71 30.12
CA GLU A 105 5.50 -10.68 29.00
C GLU A 105 5.65 -9.44 28.10
N SER A 106 5.00 -9.39 26.95
CA SER A 106 4.88 -8.13 26.20
C SER A 106 3.70 -7.31 26.73
N TRP A 107 3.95 -6.12 27.27
CA TRP A 107 2.89 -5.20 27.73
C TRP A 107 2.96 -3.81 27.10
N THR A 108 1.91 -3.02 27.37
CA THR A 108 1.58 -1.72 26.76
C THR A 108 1.10 -0.80 27.89
N THR A 109 1.74 0.36 28.12
CA THR A 109 1.35 1.32 29.21
C THR A 109 1.15 2.75 28.70
N ASP A 110 0.09 3.43 29.14
CA ASP A 110 -0.21 4.82 28.77
C ASP A 110 0.63 5.83 29.56
N VAL A 111 1.47 6.60 28.88
CA VAL A 111 2.41 7.58 29.48
C VAL A 111 2.06 9.04 29.19
N GLY A 112 1.02 9.31 28.40
CA GLY A 112 0.55 10.68 28.13
C GLY A 112 -0.58 10.78 27.10
N LYS A 113 -1.04 12.00 26.83
CA LYS A 113 -2.12 12.33 25.90
C LYS A 113 -1.85 13.62 25.13
N HIS A 114 -2.15 13.64 23.83
CA HIS A 114 -2.10 14.88 23.05
C HIS A 114 -3.40 15.65 23.17
N ILE A 115 -3.28 16.98 23.29
CA ILE A 115 -4.40 17.91 23.34
C ILE A 115 -4.19 18.93 22.23
N PRO A 116 -5.14 19.10 21.29
CA PRO A 116 -5.01 20.07 20.22
C PRO A 116 -4.86 21.47 20.83
N ALA A 117 -3.82 22.17 20.40
CA ALA A 117 -3.41 23.45 20.96
C ALA A 117 -3.36 24.56 19.91
N GLY A 118 -3.21 24.21 18.63
CA GLY A 118 -3.29 25.17 17.53
C GLY A 118 -3.58 24.50 16.21
N PHE A 119 -3.97 25.30 15.22
CA PHE A 119 -4.12 24.86 13.84
C PHE A 119 -3.71 25.97 12.87
N CYS A 120 -3.36 25.56 11.65
CA CYS A 120 -3.27 26.45 10.50
C CYS A 120 -4.09 25.90 9.33
N VAL A 121 -4.73 26.79 8.59
CA VAL A 121 -5.48 26.52 7.36
C VAL A 121 -5.06 27.50 6.29
N VAL A 122 -4.70 26.99 5.12
CA VAL A 122 -4.42 27.75 3.89
C VAL A 122 -5.34 27.24 2.79
N LEU A 123 -6.22 28.12 2.29
CA LEU A 123 -7.05 27.87 1.12
C LEU A 123 -6.37 28.45 -0.12
N VAL A 124 -6.12 27.60 -1.11
CA VAL A 124 -5.42 27.94 -2.35
C VAL A 124 -6.40 27.99 -3.51
N ASP A 125 -6.32 29.07 -4.31
CA ASP A 125 -6.88 29.07 -5.67
C ASP A 125 -5.82 28.49 -6.62
N SER A 126 -6.00 27.24 -7.01
CA SER A 126 -5.06 26.47 -7.84
C SER A 126 -4.98 26.93 -9.29
N TYR A 127 -5.89 27.81 -9.74
CA TYR A 127 -5.87 28.40 -11.08
C TYR A 127 -5.01 29.66 -11.07
N GLU A 128 -5.25 30.55 -10.11
CA GLU A 128 -4.45 31.76 -9.92
C GLU A 128 -3.07 31.46 -9.29
N LYS A 129 -2.95 30.29 -8.64
CA LYS A 129 -1.78 29.83 -7.89
C LYS A 129 -1.41 30.80 -6.77
N LYS A 130 -2.43 31.19 -5.99
CA LYS A 130 -2.35 32.16 -4.89
C LYS A 130 -3.13 31.69 -3.68
N ILE A 131 -2.80 32.25 -2.52
CA ILE A 131 -3.57 32.05 -1.30
C ILE A 131 -4.85 32.87 -1.40
N TYR A 132 -6.00 32.20 -1.36
CA TYR A 132 -7.31 32.84 -1.35
C TYR A 132 -7.74 33.24 0.06
N ALA A 133 -7.50 32.38 1.05
CA ALA A 133 -7.76 32.66 2.45
C ALA A 133 -6.78 31.91 3.37
N LYS A 134 -6.55 32.44 4.57
CA LYS A 134 -5.72 31.81 5.60
C LYS A 134 -6.30 32.06 6.99
N LYS A 135 -6.27 31.05 7.87
CA LYS A 135 -6.51 31.21 9.32
C LYS A 135 -5.47 30.43 10.11
N SER A 136 -4.99 31.02 11.20
CA SER A 136 -4.15 30.33 12.19
C SER A 136 -4.67 30.66 13.57
N TYR A 137 -4.72 29.67 14.46
CA TYR A 137 -5.28 29.84 15.80
C TYR A 137 -4.47 29.01 16.80
N ILE A 138 -4.28 29.53 18.01
CA ILE A 138 -3.68 28.83 19.15
C ILE A 138 -4.60 29.08 20.34
N GLY A 139 -5.02 28.00 21.01
CA GLY A 139 -5.99 28.05 22.10
C GLY A 139 -6.50 26.67 22.50
N TYR A 140 -7.20 26.60 23.64
CA TYR A 140 -7.68 25.34 24.22
C TYR A 140 -8.85 24.71 23.43
N ASP A 141 -9.55 25.50 22.62
CA ASP A 141 -10.68 25.13 21.77
C ASP A 141 -10.28 25.03 20.28
N ALA A 142 -8.98 24.86 19.98
CA ALA A 142 -8.44 24.83 18.62
C ALA A 142 -9.21 23.90 17.67
N ALA A 143 -9.59 22.69 18.11
CA ALA A 143 -10.35 21.76 17.29
C ALA A 143 -11.76 22.27 16.93
N LEU A 144 -12.43 22.96 17.85
CA LEU A 144 -13.75 23.54 17.62
C LEU A 144 -13.67 24.72 16.65
N GLU A 145 -12.73 25.64 16.89
CA GLU A 145 -12.51 26.81 16.04
C GLU A 145 -12.08 26.44 14.62
N PHE A 146 -11.34 25.36 14.47
CA PHE A 146 -11.02 24.77 13.17
C PHE A 146 -12.28 24.34 12.43
N ASN A 147 -13.13 23.52 13.07
CA ASN A 147 -14.33 22.98 12.43
C ASN A 147 -15.35 24.07 12.08
N LYS A 148 -15.49 25.11 12.93
CA LYS A 148 -16.28 26.30 12.61
C LYS A 148 -15.80 26.97 11.32
N TYR A 149 -14.50 27.28 11.27
CA TYR A 149 -13.89 27.97 10.13
C TYR A 149 -13.99 27.17 8.83
N ILE A 150 -13.66 25.88 8.87
CA ILE A 150 -13.71 25.01 7.67
C ILE A 150 -15.12 24.92 7.10
N ILE A 151 -16.14 24.80 7.95
CA ILE A 151 -17.53 24.77 7.50
C ILE A 151 -17.93 26.11 6.88
N GLU A 152 -17.56 27.23 7.52
CA GLU A 152 -17.89 28.58 7.03
C GLU A 152 -17.26 28.86 5.67
N ILE A 153 -15.93 28.75 5.55
CA ILE A 153 -15.22 29.01 4.29
C ILE A 153 -15.66 28.06 3.18
N SER A 154 -15.96 26.79 3.50
CA SER A 154 -16.48 25.84 2.51
C SER A 154 -17.85 26.26 1.98
N ARG A 155 -18.74 26.80 2.83
CA ARG A 155 -20.04 27.34 2.37
C ARG A 155 -19.85 28.51 1.42
N GLU A 156 -18.93 29.42 1.72
CA GLU A 156 -18.67 30.58 0.87
C GLU A 156 -18.21 30.18 -0.53
N ILE A 157 -17.26 29.25 -0.60
CA ILE A 157 -16.74 28.76 -1.89
C ILE A 157 -17.80 27.97 -2.67
N LEU A 158 -18.59 27.13 -2.00
CA LEU A 158 -19.62 26.32 -2.66
C LEU A 158 -20.80 27.16 -3.17
N LYS A 159 -21.02 28.36 -2.63
CA LYS A 159 -22.03 29.33 -3.13
C LYS A 159 -21.61 30.02 -4.42
N LEU A 160 -20.33 29.99 -4.81
CA LEU A 160 -19.89 30.61 -6.05
C LEU A 160 -20.64 29.98 -7.24
N GLY A 161 -21.20 30.80 -8.13
CA GLY A 161 -21.97 30.35 -9.30
C GLY A 161 -21.11 29.74 -10.41
N ASN A 162 -21.76 29.24 -11.47
CA ASN A 162 -21.07 28.86 -12.70
C ASN A 162 -20.77 30.13 -13.52
N VAL A 163 -19.54 30.23 -14.03
CA VAL A 163 -19.16 31.26 -15.01
C VAL A 163 -19.73 30.87 -16.37
N ARG A 164 -20.35 31.83 -17.07
CA ARG A 164 -20.88 31.61 -18.42
C ARG A 164 -19.73 31.37 -19.40
N MET A 165 -19.97 30.50 -20.38
CA MET A 165 -19.04 30.24 -21.47
C MET A 165 -18.68 31.54 -22.19
N LYS A 166 -17.38 31.77 -22.41
CA LYS A 166 -16.87 32.87 -23.23
C LYS A 166 -17.26 32.66 -24.70
N GLN A 167 -17.20 33.72 -25.49
CA GLN A 167 -17.38 33.59 -26.94
C GLN A 167 -16.26 32.74 -27.52
N LEU A 168 -16.62 31.76 -28.35
CA LEU A 168 -15.66 30.89 -29.02
C LEU A 168 -14.90 31.67 -30.10
N SER A 169 -13.60 31.46 -30.16
CA SER A 169 -12.75 31.88 -31.26
C SER A 169 -13.04 31.09 -32.55
N GLN A 170 -12.56 31.58 -33.69
CA GLN A 170 -12.72 30.90 -34.97
C GLN A 170 -12.17 29.47 -34.95
N LYS A 171 -11.01 29.26 -34.31
CA LYS A 171 -10.37 27.94 -34.19
C LYS A 171 -11.23 26.96 -33.38
N GLU A 172 -11.86 27.44 -32.31
CA GLU A 172 -12.74 26.62 -31.46
C GLU A 172 -14.06 26.29 -32.16
N TRP A 173 -14.57 27.21 -32.97
CA TRP A 173 -15.70 26.92 -33.85
C TRP A 173 -15.37 25.86 -34.89
N THR A 174 -14.18 25.93 -35.51
CA THR A 174 -13.70 24.89 -36.42
C THR A 174 -13.60 23.54 -35.71
N ASP A 175 -12.93 23.49 -34.55
CA ASP A 175 -12.84 22.27 -33.71
C ASP A 175 -14.22 21.71 -33.36
N TYR A 176 -15.15 22.57 -32.92
CA TYR A 176 -16.50 22.16 -32.64
C TYR A 176 -17.15 21.57 -33.90
N ASN A 177 -17.14 22.26 -35.04
CA ASN A 177 -17.89 21.86 -36.23
C ASN A 177 -17.34 20.58 -36.87
N GLU A 178 -16.02 20.43 -36.99
CA GLU A 178 -15.37 19.32 -37.70
C GLU A 178 -15.46 17.98 -36.95
N ASN A 179 -15.53 18.00 -35.61
CA ASN A 179 -15.62 16.77 -34.82
C ASN A 179 -16.96 16.04 -35.01
N LYS A 180 -16.95 14.85 -35.62
CA LYS A 180 -18.17 14.05 -35.87
C LYS A 180 -18.53 13.08 -34.74
N GLU A 181 -17.62 12.87 -33.81
CA GLU A 181 -17.77 11.94 -32.68
C GLU A 181 -17.28 12.58 -31.39
N CYS A 182 -17.76 12.08 -30.25
CA CYS A 182 -17.29 12.53 -28.94
C CYS A 182 -15.80 12.17 -28.77
N PRO A 183 -14.88 13.13 -28.58
CA PRO A 183 -13.46 12.85 -28.39
C PRO A 183 -13.19 11.88 -27.22
N ASN A 184 -14.06 11.91 -26.21
CA ASN A 184 -13.93 11.15 -24.98
C ASN A 184 -14.47 9.71 -25.07
N CYS A 185 -15.75 9.53 -25.44
CA CYS A 185 -16.38 8.21 -25.47
C CYS A 185 -16.51 7.61 -26.88
N LYS A 186 -16.05 8.32 -27.91
CA LYS A 186 -16.09 7.93 -29.34
C LYS A 186 -17.48 7.64 -29.89
N ILE A 187 -18.54 8.03 -29.17
CA ILE A 187 -19.91 7.91 -29.70
C ILE A 187 -20.15 8.93 -30.80
N LYS A 188 -20.80 8.48 -31.88
CA LYS A 188 -21.34 9.37 -32.91
C LYS A 188 -22.45 10.24 -32.33
N TYR A 189 -22.44 11.51 -32.69
CA TYR A 189 -23.43 12.44 -32.18
C TYR A 189 -24.82 12.15 -32.77
N ASN A 190 -25.85 12.22 -31.92
CA ASN A 190 -27.23 12.10 -32.36
C ASN A 190 -28.08 13.18 -31.69
N SER A 191 -28.57 14.14 -32.47
CA SER A 191 -29.37 15.27 -32.00
C SER A 191 -30.72 14.85 -31.39
N LYS A 192 -31.25 13.68 -31.73
CA LYS A 192 -32.51 13.15 -31.17
C LYS A 192 -32.36 12.61 -29.75
N ASN A 193 -31.14 12.39 -29.27
CA ASN A 193 -30.88 11.84 -27.95
C ASN A 193 -30.03 12.80 -27.12
N MET A 194 -30.58 13.37 -26.05
CA MET A 194 -29.88 14.31 -25.17
C MET A 194 -28.57 13.76 -24.59
N LYS A 195 -28.43 12.43 -24.41
CA LYS A 195 -27.20 11.81 -23.91
C LYS A 195 -26.08 11.80 -24.94
N THR A 196 -26.42 11.76 -26.23
CA THR A 196 -25.45 11.65 -27.33
C THR A 196 -25.45 12.87 -28.25
N THR A 197 -26.24 13.89 -27.93
CA THR A 197 -26.22 15.18 -28.65
C THR A 197 -24.87 15.87 -28.47
N LYS A 198 -24.45 16.59 -29.51
CA LYS A 198 -23.21 17.34 -29.53
C LYS A 198 -23.39 18.64 -28.75
N VAL A 199 -22.52 18.88 -27.77
CA VAL A 199 -22.56 20.08 -26.94
C VAL A 199 -21.18 20.72 -26.84
N ARG A 200 -21.16 22.03 -26.60
CA ARG A 200 -19.94 22.81 -26.33
C ARG A 200 -19.63 22.70 -24.83
N ASP A 201 -18.65 21.88 -24.46
CA ASP A 201 -18.19 21.77 -23.07
C ASP A 201 -17.34 23.00 -22.71
N HIS A 202 -17.47 23.48 -21.49
CA HIS A 202 -16.67 24.61 -20.99
C HIS A 202 -16.34 24.44 -19.52
N ASP A 203 -15.35 25.18 -19.06
CA ASP A 203 -14.99 25.26 -17.65
C ASP A 203 -15.95 26.19 -16.90
N HIS A 204 -16.70 25.64 -15.95
CA HIS A 204 -17.62 26.43 -15.13
C HIS A 204 -16.94 27.40 -14.15
N TRP A 205 -15.61 27.35 -14.00
CA TRP A 205 -14.84 28.30 -13.18
C TRP A 205 -14.25 29.46 -13.99
N THR A 206 -13.94 29.27 -15.27
CA THR A 206 -13.28 30.28 -16.11
C THR A 206 -14.09 30.73 -17.33
N GLY A 207 -15.10 29.95 -17.72
CA GLY A 207 -15.86 30.14 -18.95
C GLY A 207 -15.14 29.65 -20.21
N GLU A 208 -13.92 29.12 -20.11
CA GLU A 208 -13.11 28.69 -21.26
C GLU A 208 -13.69 27.44 -21.92
N TYR A 209 -13.71 27.42 -23.26
CA TYR A 209 -14.17 26.27 -24.03
C TYR A 209 -13.18 25.10 -23.92
N ARG A 210 -13.70 23.89 -23.74
CA ARG A 210 -12.91 22.66 -23.52
C ARG A 210 -12.95 21.68 -24.69
N GLY A 211 -13.86 21.89 -25.65
CA GLY A 211 -14.04 20.99 -26.78
C GLY A 211 -15.49 20.51 -26.97
N PRO A 212 -15.75 19.76 -28.05
CA PRO A 212 -17.05 19.17 -28.31
C PRO A 212 -17.19 17.89 -27.48
N LEU A 213 -18.30 17.73 -26.76
CA LEU A 213 -18.61 16.49 -26.03
C LEU A 213 -20.01 16.01 -26.35
N CYS A 214 -20.29 14.74 -26.03
CA CYS A 214 -21.67 14.27 -25.98
C CYS A 214 -22.32 14.73 -24.67
N GLY A 215 -23.65 14.86 -24.66
CA GLY A 215 -24.40 15.30 -23.47
C GLY A 215 -24.05 14.53 -22.20
N SER A 216 -23.90 13.20 -22.24
CA SER A 216 -23.49 12.40 -21.09
C SER A 216 -22.09 12.77 -20.57
N CYS A 217 -21.12 12.97 -21.48
CA CYS A 217 -19.77 13.33 -21.07
C CYS A 217 -19.72 14.76 -20.49
N ASN A 218 -20.44 15.69 -21.09
CA ASN A 218 -20.59 17.04 -20.57
C ASN A 218 -21.23 17.03 -19.15
N LEU A 219 -22.27 16.22 -18.94
CA LEU A 219 -22.90 16.09 -17.61
C LEU A 219 -21.98 15.44 -16.57
N ALA A 220 -21.00 14.64 -16.98
CA ALA A 220 -19.99 14.08 -16.09
C ALA A 220 -18.89 15.11 -15.72
N LYS A 221 -18.71 16.16 -16.52
CA LYS A 221 -17.75 17.26 -16.28
C LYS A 221 -18.39 18.49 -15.64
N ARG A 222 -19.31 18.27 -14.69
CA ARG A 222 -19.91 19.37 -13.90
C ARG A 222 -18.88 20.01 -12.97
N LYS A 223 -19.21 21.22 -12.54
CA LYS A 223 -18.53 21.91 -11.46
C LYS A 223 -18.48 21.00 -10.22
N ASN A 224 -17.28 20.89 -9.65
CA ASN A 224 -17.04 20.14 -8.41
C ASN A 224 -17.91 20.68 -7.27
N ASN A 225 -18.55 19.77 -6.55
CA ASN A 225 -19.52 20.04 -5.49
C ASN A 225 -18.96 19.76 -4.09
N PHE A 226 -17.65 19.57 -3.97
CA PHE A 226 -16.95 19.38 -2.70
C PHE A 226 -15.59 20.08 -2.68
N ILE A 227 -15.10 20.38 -1.48
CA ILE A 227 -13.80 20.99 -1.21
C ILE A 227 -12.87 19.94 -0.59
N PRO A 228 -11.73 19.62 -1.23
CA PRO A 228 -10.73 18.72 -0.65
C PRO A 228 -9.88 19.47 0.39
N ILE A 229 -9.60 18.79 1.51
CA ILE A 229 -8.80 19.29 2.63
C ILE A 229 -7.67 18.30 2.90
N PHE A 230 -6.41 18.76 2.82
CA PHE A 230 -5.22 17.93 3.00
C PHE A 230 -4.50 18.23 4.31
N PHE A 231 -4.02 17.17 4.95
CA PHE A 231 -3.16 17.20 6.15
C PHE A 231 -1.93 16.33 5.97
N HIS A 232 -0.86 16.65 6.68
CA HIS A 232 0.35 15.81 6.78
C HIS A 232 0.05 14.41 7.31
N ASN A 233 -0.77 14.26 8.36
CA ASN A 233 -1.05 12.95 8.97
C ASN A 233 -2.52 12.77 9.40
N LEU A 234 -3.45 12.98 8.47
CA LEU A 234 -4.88 12.82 8.76
C LEU A 234 -5.22 11.46 9.40
N ARG A 235 -4.87 10.36 8.73
CA ARG A 235 -5.28 9.00 9.17
C ARG A 235 -4.62 8.58 10.47
N GLY A 236 -3.38 8.98 10.70
CA GLY A 236 -2.61 8.54 11.86
C GLY A 236 -2.75 9.46 13.07
N TYR A 237 -3.16 10.72 12.88
CA TYR A 237 -3.10 11.73 13.94
C TYR A 237 -4.24 12.76 13.87
N ASP A 238 -4.27 13.64 12.87
CA ASP A 238 -5.13 14.84 12.88
C ASP A 238 -6.62 14.52 12.93
N SER A 239 -7.04 13.42 12.28
CA SER A 239 -8.45 12.99 12.33
C SER A 239 -8.93 12.75 13.76
N HIS A 240 -8.06 12.25 14.64
CA HIS A 240 -8.40 12.04 16.04
C HIS A 240 -8.54 13.36 16.80
N LEU A 241 -7.78 14.40 16.44
CA LEU A 241 -7.90 15.74 17.03
C LEU A 241 -9.20 16.42 16.59
N ILE A 242 -9.55 16.29 15.31
CA ILE A 242 -10.78 16.85 14.71
C ILE A 242 -12.05 16.33 15.39
N VAL A 243 -12.11 15.03 15.71
CA VAL A 243 -13.28 14.37 16.35
C VAL A 243 -13.12 14.13 17.85
N GLY A 244 -11.96 14.47 18.42
CA GLY A 244 -11.62 14.15 19.81
C GLY A 244 -12.33 15.04 20.83
N CYS A 245 -12.76 16.24 20.44
CA CYS A 245 -13.48 17.19 21.27
C CYS A 245 -15.00 17.07 21.05
N LEU A 246 -15.76 17.13 22.14
CA LEU A 246 -17.20 16.91 22.14
C LEU A 246 -17.96 18.04 21.43
N GLU A 247 -17.71 19.30 21.77
CA GLU A 247 -18.36 20.45 21.13
C GLU A 247 -18.05 20.48 19.63
N SER A 248 -16.80 20.19 19.30
CA SER A 248 -16.29 20.11 17.93
C SER A 248 -17.01 19.03 17.12
N THR A 249 -17.20 17.86 17.73
CA THR A 249 -17.97 16.74 17.16
C THR A 249 -19.41 17.14 16.93
N LYS A 250 -20.12 17.65 17.95
CA LYS A 250 -21.51 18.10 17.83
C LYS A 250 -21.67 19.10 16.68
N TYR A 251 -20.76 20.05 16.58
CA TYR A 251 -20.78 21.04 15.51
C TYR A 251 -20.62 20.42 14.11
N LEU A 252 -19.71 19.44 13.94
CA LEU A 252 -19.57 18.72 12.67
C LEU A 252 -20.83 17.95 12.29
N PHE A 253 -21.47 17.25 13.24
CA PHE A 253 -22.62 16.38 12.97
C PHE A 253 -23.93 17.14 12.70
N ILE A 254 -24.12 18.31 13.30
CA ILE A 254 -25.31 19.15 13.06
C ILE A 254 -25.24 19.80 11.66
N ASN A 255 -24.04 20.01 11.11
CA ASN A 255 -23.85 20.69 9.84
C ASN A 255 -23.85 19.70 8.65
N TYR A 256 -24.93 19.70 7.86
CA TYR A 256 -25.19 18.86 6.68
C TYR A 256 -24.14 18.93 5.54
N LEU A 257 -23.11 19.77 5.65
CA LEU A 257 -22.05 19.96 4.65
C LEU A 257 -20.97 18.87 4.67
N GLN A 258 -21.02 17.91 5.59
CA GLN A 258 -20.07 16.80 5.67
C GLN A 258 -19.91 16.04 4.34
N ARG A 259 -20.95 15.97 3.50
CA ARG A 259 -20.89 15.28 2.19
C ARG A 259 -20.15 16.06 1.11
N GLN A 260 -19.82 17.34 1.37
CA GLN A 260 -19.18 18.27 0.45
C GLN A 260 -17.78 18.72 0.96
N ILE A 261 -17.30 18.14 2.06
CA ILE A 261 -15.94 18.33 2.56
C ILE A 261 -15.25 16.97 2.55
N THR A 262 -14.09 16.89 1.91
CA THR A 262 -13.35 15.63 1.80
C THR A 262 -12.00 15.78 2.45
N PHE A 263 -11.83 15.18 3.64
CA PHE A 263 -10.53 15.10 4.30
C PHE A 263 -9.64 14.04 3.63
N MET A 264 -8.43 14.44 3.27
CA MET A 264 -7.47 13.68 2.48
C MET A 264 -6.11 13.67 3.17
N ILE A 265 -5.37 12.58 2.99
CA ILE A 265 -4.02 12.41 3.55
C ILE A 265 -3.03 12.94 2.51
N GLU A 266 -1.94 13.57 2.95
CA GLU A 266 -0.74 13.80 2.13
C GLU A 266 -0.18 12.46 1.61
N TRP A 267 0.40 12.49 0.41
CA TRP A 267 1.03 11.31 -0.18
C TRP A 267 2.53 11.41 0.13
N SER A 268 3.15 10.36 0.64
CA SER A 268 4.46 10.43 1.33
C SER A 268 5.65 10.99 0.51
N ASN A 269 6.60 11.62 1.22
CA ASN A 269 7.97 11.98 0.79
C ASN A 269 8.07 12.83 -0.48
N MET A 270 7.31 13.92 -0.48
CA MET A 270 7.29 14.82 -1.62
C MET A 270 8.22 15.99 -1.34
N THR A 271 9.18 16.21 -2.23
CA THR A 271 10.08 17.36 -2.20
C THR A 271 9.82 18.21 -3.42
N SER A 272 9.83 19.52 -3.23
CA SER A 272 9.57 20.48 -4.29
C SER A 272 10.66 21.54 -4.27
N ASP A 273 11.16 21.91 -5.44
CA ASP A 273 12.04 23.08 -5.60
C ASP A 273 11.25 24.33 -6.07
N ASN A 274 9.93 24.18 -6.25
CA ASN A 274 9.04 25.21 -6.75
C ASN A 274 8.00 25.61 -5.69
N PHE A 275 8.38 26.59 -4.87
CA PHE A 275 7.58 27.08 -3.74
C PHE A 275 6.74 28.31 -4.10
N LYS A 276 5.85 28.19 -5.09
CA LYS A 276 5.11 29.34 -5.61
C LYS A 276 4.16 29.94 -4.58
N ILE A 277 3.47 29.11 -3.80
CA ILE A 277 2.49 29.51 -2.79
C ILE A 277 3.23 30.12 -1.58
N SER A 278 4.31 29.47 -1.12
CA SER A 278 5.14 30.04 -0.06
C SER A 278 5.76 31.37 -0.50
N LYS A 279 6.23 31.48 -1.75
CA LYS A 279 6.75 32.74 -2.29
C LYS A 279 5.69 33.82 -2.30
N ASP A 280 4.47 33.54 -2.76
CA ASP A 280 3.34 34.48 -2.73
C ASP A 280 3.08 34.98 -1.31
N TYR A 281 3.09 34.08 -0.31
CA TYR A 281 2.91 34.42 1.10
C TYR A 281 4.00 35.36 1.65
N TYR A 282 5.28 35.07 1.38
CA TYR A 282 6.39 35.89 1.89
C TYR A 282 6.67 37.15 1.05
N SER A 283 6.11 37.25 -0.17
CA SER A 283 6.31 38.39 -1.08
C SER A 283 5.64 39.68 -0.61
N SER A 284 4.73 39.64 0.36
CA SER A 284 4.02 40.83 0.87
C SER A 284 4.81 41.64 1.91
N CYS A 285 6.03 41.25 2.27
CA CYS A 285 6.85 41.90 3.31
C CYS A 285 8.03 42.67 2.72
N LYS A 286 8.49 43.78 3.31
CA LYS A 286 9.64 44.56 2.79
C LYS A 286 10.99 43.80 2.74
N GLU A 287 11.11 42.68 3.47
CA GLU A 287 12.30 41.81 3.56
C GLU A 287 12.06 40.46 2.82
N VAL A 288 11.54 40.53 1.59
CA VAL A 288 10.98 39.40 0.81
C VAL A 288 11.91 38.19 0.67
N VAL A 289 13.16 38.43 0.27
CA VAL A 289 14.04 37.37 -0.24
C VAL A 289 14.60 36.53 0.90
N GLU A 290 15.11 37.17 1.95
CA GLU A 290 15.74 36.46 3.08
C GLU A 290 14.76 35.58 3.86
N LYS A 291 13.52 36.04 4.07
CA LYS A 291 12.50 35.25 4.80
C LYS A 291 12.02 34.06 4.00
N PHE A 292 11.79 34.23 2.71
CA PHE A 292 11.40 33.11 1.85
C PHE A 292 12.51 32.04 1.78
N GLU A 293 13.76 32.44 1.52
CA GLU A 293 14.90 31.53 1.46
C GLU A 293 15.10 30.75 2.77
N LEU A 294 14.91 31.42 3.92
CA LEU A 294 15.00 30.78 5.23
C LEU A 294 13.95 29.69 5.46
N MET A 295 12.76 29.83 4.86
CA MET A 295 11.56 29.05 5.18
C MET A 295 11.30 27.89 4.20
N GLN A 296 12.19 27.64 3.23
CA GLN A 296 12.10 26.54 2.25
C GLN A 296 12.35 25.14 2.83
N ARG A 297 12.63 25.02 4.13
CA ARG A 297 12.84 23.74 4.82
C ARG A 297 11.90 23.59 6.00
N LYS A 298 11.68 22.34 6.42
CA LYS A 298 10.89 22.03 7.61
C LYS A 298 11.49 22.69 8.86
N GLY A 299 10.62 23.28 9.68
CA GLY A 299 10.97 23.92 10.93
C GLY A 299 11.47 22.92 11.99
N VAL A 300 12.06 23.44 13.07
CA VAL A 300 12.56 22.65 14.20
C VAL A 300 11.70 22.99 15.42
N TYR A 301 11.01 22.02 16.01
CA TYR A 301 10.00 22.30 17.04
C TYR A 301 10.22 21.45 18.30
N PRO A 302 10.09 22.02 19.52
CA PRO A 302 10.36 21.31 20.76
C PRO A 302 9.11 20.55 21.25
N TYR A 303 8.69 19.51 20.52
CA TYR A 303 7.43 18.79 20.78
C TYR A 303 7.26 18.35 22.24
N GLU A 304 8.28 17.72 22.82
CA GLU A 304 8.27 17.19 24.19
C GLU A 304 8.22 18.27 25.29
N TYR A 305 8.70 19.46 24.97
CA TYR A 305 8.68 20.61 25.87
C TYR A 305 7.31 21.28 25.92
N MET A 306 6.54 21.19 24.83
CA MET A 306 5.19 21.74 24.74
C MET A 306 4.19 20.85 25.51
N ASP A 307 4.30 20.87 26.83
CA ASP A 307 3.53 20.05 27.76
C ASP A 307 2.31 20.75 28.38
N SER A 308 2.22 22.07 28.20
CA SER A 308 1.16 22.91 28.78
C SER A 308 0.93 24.18 27.98
N PHE A 309 -0.29 24.74 28.05
CA PHE A 309 -0.61 26.01 27.39
C PHE A 309 0.18 27.21 27.93
N LYS A 310 0.71 27.11 29.15
CA LYS A 310 1.57 28.16 29.73
C LYS A 310 2.87 28.34 28.94
N ARG A 311 3.35 27.28 28.26
CA ARG A 311 4.57 27.33 27.45
C ARG A 311 4.48 28.36 26.33
N PHE A 312 3.30 28.55 25.72
CA PHE A 312 3.13 29.52 24.65
C PHE A 312 3.45 30.97 25.05
N GLN A 313 3.32 31.29 26.34
CA GLN A 313 3.60 32.64 26.88
C GLN A 313 5.09 32.90 27.14
N GLU A 314 5.95 31.88 27.01
CA GLU A 314 7.37 32.04 27.28
C GLU A 314 8.05 32.90 26.21
N MET A 315 8.86 33.87 26.66
CA MET A 315 9.48 34.88 25.80
C MET A 315 10.85 34.47 25.24
N LYS A 316 11.22 33.19 25.35
CA LYS A 316 12.51 32.68 24.88
C LYS A 316 12.39 31.27 24.36
N LEU A 317 13.24 30.91 23.39
CA LEU A 317 13.40 29.53 22.98
C LEU A 317 13.98 28.69 24.13
N PRO A 318 13.48 27.45 24.33
CA PRO A 318 14.03 26.55 25.33
C PRO A 318 15.45 26.11 24.95
N HIS A 319 16.17 25.57 25.94
CA HIS A 319 17.52 25.04 25.74
C HIS A 319 17.51 23.84 24.78
N ILE A 320 18.61 23.62 24.03
CA ILE A 320 18.70 22.55 23.00
C ILE A 320 18.35 21.15 23.54
N SER A 321 18.69 20.85 24.81
CA SER A 321 18.37 19.58 25.46
C SER A 321 16.86 19.30 25.56
N LEU A 322 16.02 20.34 25.47
CA LEU A 322 14.56 20.23 25.52
C LEU A 322 13.92 20.01 24.14
N PHE A 323 14.73 20.00 23.07
CA PHE A 323 14.32 19.58 21.73
C PHE A 323 14.52 18.08 21.49
N TYR A 324 14.80 17.29 22.54
CA TYR A 324 14.97 15.85 22.42
C TYR A 324 13.69 15.18 21.89
N ASP A 325 13.84 14.38 20.83
CA ASP A 325 12.77 13.61 20.24
C ASP A 325 12.78 12.19 20.84
N LYS A 326 11.94 11.97 21.85
CA LYS A 326 11.77 10.66 22.49
C LYS A 326 11.13 9.62 21.55
N LEU A 327 10.39 10.02 20.51
CA LEU A 327 9.87 9.10 19.50
C LEU A 327 11.05 8.49 18.74
N ASN A 328 11.94 9.33 18.24
CA ASN A 328 13.05 8.85 17.43
C ASN A 328 14.30 8.47 18.25
N GLY A 329 14.30 8.74 19.55
CA GLY A 329 15.46 8.57 20.41
C GLY A 329 16.62 9.48 19.99
N LYS A 330 16.31 10.68 19.49
CA LYS A 330 17.26 11.54 18.78
C LYS A 330 17.39 12.90 19.46
N GLU A 331 18.62 13.30 19.75
CA GLU A 331 18.94 14.65 20.17
C GLU A 331 18.81 15.65 19.02
N CYS A 332 18.46 16.90 19.36
CA CYS A 332 18.46 17.98 18.39
C CYS A 332 19.90 18.33 18.00
N SER A 333 20.19 18.41 16.70
CA SER A 333 21.53 18.79 16.25
C SER A 333 21.81 20.26 16.53
N GLN A 334 23.07 20.62 16.78
CA GLN A 334 23.46 22.01 16.97
C GLN A 334 23.06 22.89 15.77
N LYS A 335 23.17 22.35 14.56
CA LYS A 335 22.77 23.03 13.33
C LYS A 335 21.26 23.33 13.29
N ASP A 336 20.43 22.37 13.68
CA ASP A 336 18.97 22.53 13.71
C ASP A 336 18.54 23.52 14.80
N TYR A 337 19.20 23.50 15.96
CA TYR A 337 18.93 24.46 17.02
C TYR A 337 19.37 25.89 16.66
N LEU A 338 20.52 26.06 16.00
CA LEU A 338 20.95 27.35 15.46
C LEU A 338 19.97 27.86 14.40
N TYR A 339 19.45 26.97 13.55
CA TYR A 339 18.39 27.31 12.60
C TYR A 339 17.10 27.76 13.32
N ALA A 340 16.68 27.07 14.39
CA ALA A 340 15.54 27.48 15.20
C ALA A 340 15.71 28.89 15.77
N LYS A 341 16.89 29.21 16.31
CA LYS A 341 17.26 30.56 16.78
C LYS A 341 17.23 31.61 15.66
N LEU A 342 17.76 31.26 14.49
CA LEU A 342 17.74 32.15 13.34
C LEU A 342 16.31 32.49 12.91
N VAL A 343 15.43 31.48 12.83
CA VAL A 343 14.00 31.67 12.53
C VAL A 343 13.34 32.55 13.59
N TRP A 344 13.54 32.27 14.87
CA TRP A 344 13.01 33.09 15.97
C TRP A 344 13.36 34.57 15.82
N ASN A 345 14.65 34.85 15.56
CA ASN A 345 15.14 36.22 15.42
C ASN A 345 14.63 36.88 14.13
N LYS A 346 14.76 36.23 12.98
CA LYS A 346 14.38 36.81 11.67
C LYS A 346 12.87 36.98 11.49
N MET A 347 12.07 36.18 12.19
CA MET A 347 10.62 36.29 12.18
C MET A 347 10.08 37.21 13.30
N ASN A 348 10.96 37.85 14.07
CA ASN A 348 10.63 38.74 15.18
C ASN A 348 9.70 38.08 16.22
N CYS A 349 9.93 36.79 16.51
CA CYS A 349 9.14 36.08 17.52
C CYS A 349 9.43 36.66 18.90
N SER A 350 8.37 37.07 19.62
CA SER A 350 8.48 37.54 21.00
C SER A 350 8.12 36.43 21.99
N THR A 351 7.31 35.47 21.57
CA THR A 351 6.81 34.37 22.40
C THR A 351 6.89 33.02 21.69
N LEU A 352 6.80 31.92 22.45
CA LEU A 352 6.66 30.57 21.88
C LEU A 352 5.33 30.42 21.10
N GLU A 353 4.31 31.21 21.40
CA GLU A 353 3.10 31.30 20.58
C GLU A 353 3.43 31.79 19.16
N ASP A 354 4.18 32.88 19.03
CA ASP A 354 4.58 33.43 17.72
C ASP A 354 5.39 32.40 16.94
N TYR A 355 6.34 31.75 17.60
CA TYR A 355 7.17 30.71 16.99
C TYR A 355 6.35 29.51 16.53
N THR A 356 5.39 29.06 17.34
CA THR A 356 4.48 27.96 16.99
C THR A 356 3.63 28.33 15.78
N ARG A 357 3.11 29.56 15.74
CA ARG A 357 2.30 30.04 14.62
C ARG A 357 3.10 30.07 13.32
N ILE A 358 4.33 30.57 13.35
CA ILE A 358 5.25 30.56 12.20
C ILE A 358 5.57 29.13 11.76
N TYR A 359 5.85 28.24 12.72
CA TYR A 359 6.11 26.83 12.46
C TYR A 359 4.95 26.17 11.70
N MET A 360 3.72 26.28 12.23
CA MET A 360 2.51 25.70 11.62
C MET A 360 2.23 26.29 10.24
N ILE A 361 2.33 27.62 10.09
CA ILE A 361 2.13 28.27 8.79
C ILE A 361 3.13 27.70 7.77
N ASN A 362 4.39 27.55 8.15
CA ASN A 362 5.39 27.04 7.24
C ASN A 362 5.11 25.59 6.83
N ASP A 363 4.77 24.72 7.77
CA ASP A 363 4.50 23.30 7.47
C ASP A 363 3.29 23.16 6.52
N VAL A 364 2.24 24.00 6.69
CA VAL A 364 1.08 24.02 5.78
C VAL A 364 1.41 24.63 4.41
N LEU A 365 2.25 25.66 4.33
CA LEU A 365 2.67 26.25 3.06
C LEU A 365 3.53 25.28 2.24
N LEU A 366 4.47 24.59 2.89
CA LEU A 366 5.29 23.56 2.26
C LEU A 366 4.41 22.42 1.73
N LEU A 367 3.44 21.96 2.52
CA LEU A 367 2.44 20.97 2.09
C LEU A 367 1.67 21.42 0.85
N ALA A 368 1.20 22.67 0.84
CA ALA A 368 0.45 23.22 -0.27
C ALA A 368 1.28 23.25 -1.57
N ASP A 369 2.53 23.72 -1.50
CA ASP A 369 3.43 23.79 -2.66
C ASP A 369 3.74 22.40 -3.22
N VAL A 370 4.09 21.49 -2.33
CA VAL A 370 4.36 20.09 -2.62
C VAL A 370 3.17 19.44 -3.33
N PHE A 371 1.97 19.57 -2.77
CA PHE A 371 0.79 18.90 -3.29
C PHE A 371 0.30 19.54 -4.59
N GLU A 372 0.35 20.86 -4.74
CA GLU A 372 0.03 21.52 -6.01
C GLU A 372 0.97 21.10 -7.15
N ASN A 373 2.27 20.95 -6.88
CA ASN A 373 3.22 20.45 -7.87
C ASN A 373 2.90 19.01 -8.27
N PHE A 374 2.51 18.17 -7.31
CA PHE A 374 2.06 16.83 -7.61
C PHE A 374 0.78 16.76 -8.43
N ARG A 375 -0.20 17.61 -8.13
CA ARG A 375 -1.43 17.71 -8.93
C ARG A 375 -1.09 18.09 -10.37
N ASN A 376 -0.18 19.06 -10.56
CA ASN A 376 0.26 19.46 -11.90
C ASN A 376 0.99 18.31 -12.62
N LEU A 377 1.86 17.57 -11.93
CA LEU A 377 2.53 16.38 -12.47
C LEU A 377 1.52 15.31 -12.90
N SER A 378 0.56 14.96 -12.04
CA SER A 378 -0.47 13.97 -12.31
C SER A 378 -1.38 14.38 -13.47
N LEU A 379 -1.79 15.66 -13.53
CA LEU A 379 -2.57 16.19 -14.65
C LEU A 379 -1.79 16.17 -15.96
N ARG A 380 -0.50 16.49 -15.94
CA ARG A 380 0.36 16.43 -17.13
C ARG A 380 0.55 15.01 -17.64
N VAL A 381 0.83 14.06 -16.75
CA VAL A 381 1.17 12.68 -17.13
C VAL A 381 -0.09 11.84 -17.35
N TYR A 382 -1.00 11.83 -16.38
CA TYR A 382 -2.17 10.95 -16.36
C TYR A 382 -3.48 11.65 -16.71
N GLU A 383 -3.48 12.98 -16.81
CA GLU A 383 -4.68 13.80 -17.07
C GLU A 383 -5.81 13.54 -16.06
N LEU A 384 -5.42 13.32 -14.81
CA LEU A 384 -6.30 13.09 -13.67
C LEU A 384 -5.80 13.92 -12.50
N ASP A 385 -6.71 14.60 -11.83
CA ASP A 385 -6.38 15.40 -10.65
C ASP A 385 -6.48 14.51 -9.39
N PRO A 386 -5.38 14.37 -8.60
CA PRO A 386 -5.36 13.62 -7.36
C PRO A 386 -6.44 14.04 -6.35
N CYS A 387 -6.92 15.28 -6.37
CA CYS A 387 -8.00 15.76 -5.49
C CYS A 387 -9.32 14.98 -5.59
N TRP A 388 -9.52 14.18 -6.65
CA TRP A 388 -10.69 13.32 -6.80
C TRP A 388 -10.54 11.93 -6.16
N TYR A 389 -9.38 11.63 -5.57
CA TYR A 389 -9.03 10.28 -5.13
C TYR A 389 -8.58 10.26 -3.68
N PHE A 390 -9.28 9.49 -2.86
CA PHE A 390 -8.89 9.26 -1.46
C PHE A 390 -7.50 8.61 -1.31
N THR A 391 -7.05 7.85 -2.31
CA THR A 391 -5.80 7.06 -2.22
C THR A 391 -5.10 6.95 -3.57
N SER A 392 -3.77 6.80 -3.55
CA SER A 392 -2.94 6.56 -4.74
C SER A 392 -3.34 5.32 -5.54
N PRO A 393 -3.74 4.18 -4.93
CA PRO A 393 -4.27 3.05 -5.69
C PRO A 393 -5.55 3.35 -6.47
N GLY A 394 -6.40 4.24 -5.97
CA GLY A 394 -7.57 4.72 -6.72
C GLY A 394 -7.17 5.49 -7.98
N LEU A 395 -6.20 6.41 -7.85
CA LEU A 395 -5.64 7.17 -8.98
C LEU A 395 -4.92 6.25 -9.96
N ALA A 396 -4.08 5.34 -9.47
CA ALA A 396 -3.31 4.40 -10.30
C ALA A 396 -4.21 3.51 -11.16
N ARG A 397 -5.32 3.00 -10.59
CA ARG A 397 -6.30 2.22 -11.35
C ARG A 397 -6.93 3.03 -12.48
N ASP A 398 -7.43 4.23 -12.18
CA ASP A 398 -8.09 5.06 -13.20
C ASP A 398 -7.08 5.56 -14.25
N ALA A 399 -5.85 5.88 -13.85
CA ALA A 399 -4.76 6.23 -14.75
C ALA A 399 -4.40 5.07 -15.68
N MET A 400 -4.27 3.85 -15.14
CA MET A 400 -4.05 2.64 -15.92
C MET A 400 -5.17 2.43 -16.93
N LEU A 401 -6.43 2.41 -16.50
CA LEU A 401 -7.59 2.21 -17.39
C LEU A 401 -7.67 3.28 -18.49
N LYS A 402 -7.34 4.53 -18.15
CA LYS A 402 -7.36 5.65 -19.09
C LYS A 402 -6.25 5.54 -20.14
N LYS A 403 -5.03 5.18 -19.72
CA LYS A 403 -3.86 5.12 -20.61
C LYS A 403 -3.86 3.86 -21.48
N THR A 404 -4.27 2.71 -20.96
CA THR A 404 -4.34 1.46 -21.72
C THR A 404 -5.63 1.33 -22.53
N LYS A 405 -6.71 2.01 -22.10
CA LYS A 405 -8.07 1.89 -22.66
C LYS A 405 -8.59 0.45 -22.67
N VAL A 406 -8.04 -0.40 -21.81
CA VAL A 406 -8.46 -1.80 -21.67
C VAL A 406 -9.90 -1.88 -21.17
N GLU A 407 -10.65 -2.85 -21.68
CA GLU A 407 -11.93 -3.28 -21.11
C GLU A 407 -11.70 -4.66 -20.48
N LEU A 408 -12.00 -4.77 -19.18
CA LEU A 408 -11.76 -5.99 -18.39
C LEU A 408 -13.10 -6.59 -17.99
N GLU A 409 -13.32 -7.88 -18.25
CA GLU A 409 -14.55 -8.57 -17.87
C GLU A 409 -14.71 -8.64 -16.34
N VAL A 410 -15.91 -8.35 -15.85
CA VAL A 410 -16.29 -8.66 -14.46
C VAL A 410 -16.87 -10.06 -14.45
N LEU A 411 -16.27 -10.96 -13.66
CA LEU A 411 -16.75 -12.35 -13.54
C LEU A 411 -18.21 -12.37 -13.06
N GLN A 412 -19.10 -12.87 -13.91
CA GLN A 412 -20.53 -13.03 -13.62
C GLN A 412 -20.85 -14.43 -13.06
N ASP A 413 -19.84 -15.16 -12.63
CA ASP A 413 -19.93 -16.53 -12.14
C ASP A 413 -19.07 -16.67 -10.88
N VAL A 414 -19.73 -17.03 -9.78
CA VAL A 414 -19.13 -17.17 -8.46
C VAL A 414 -18.12 -18.32 -8.44
N GLU A 415 -18.34 -19.40 -9.19
CA GLU A 415 -17.40 -20.55 -9.22
C GLU A 415 -16.07 -20.17 -9.85
N LYS A 416 -16.12 -19.39 -10.95
CA LYS A 416 -14.90 -18.86 -11.59
C LYS A 416 -14.15 -17.96 -10.62
N TYR A 417 -14.87 -17.08 -9.92
CA TYR A 417 -14.28 -16.18 -8.93
C TYR A 417 -13.63 -16.96 -7.78
N LEU A 418 -14.33 -17.94 -7.21
CA LEU A 418 -13.84 -18.74 -6.08
C LEU A 418 -12.62 -19.58 -6.45
N MET A 419 -12.58 -20.18 -7.65
CA MET A 419 -11.40 -20.89 -8.14
C MET A 419 -10.18 -19.96 -8.22
N ILE A 420 -10.35 -18.76 -8.78
CA ILE A 420 -9.26 -17.78 -8.88
C ILE A 420 -8.85 -17.27 -7.48
N GLU A 421 -9.82 -16.96 -6.61
CA GLU A 421 -9.58 -16.51 -5.22
C GLU A 421 -8.77 -17.56 -4.44
N LYS A 422 -9.10 -18.85 -4.58
CA LYS A 422 -8.36 -19.99 -4.02
C LYS A 422 -6.90 -20.04 -4.48
N GLY A 423 -6.62 -19.62 -5.71
CA GLY A 423 -5.28 -19.59 -6.28
C GLY A 423 -4.41 -18.41 -5.86
N ILE A 424 -4.98 -17.35 -5.27
CA ILE A 424 -4.23 -16.14 -4.90
C ILE A 424 -3.32 -16.42 -3.70
N ARG A 425 -2.01 -16.33 -3.95
CA ARG A 425 -0.95 -16.57 -2.96
C ARG A 425 0.12 -15.49 -3.10
N GLY A 426 0.37 -14.75 -2.02
CA GLY A 426 1.26 -13.58 -1.98
C GLY A 426 2.74 -13.87 -2.27
N GLY A 427 3.58 -12.86 -2.06
CA GLY A 427 5.04 -12.99 -2.17
C GLY A 427 5.59 -14.02 -1.19
N ILE A 428 6.56 -14.82 -1.67
CA ILE A 428 7.19 -15.87 -0.89
C ILE A 428 8.29 -15.26 -0.01
N VAL A 429 8.37 -15.68 1.25
CA VAL A 429 9.43 -15.23 2.18
C VAL A 429 9.93 -16.42 2.99
N ASN A 430 11.19 -16.78 2.82
CA ASN A 430 11.78 -17.97 3.42
C ASN A 430 13.14 -17.65 4.06
N ALA A 431 13.36 -18.19 5.25
CA ALA A 431 14.69 -18.32 5.84
C ALA A 431 15.11 -19.78 5.66
N VAL A 432 16.09 -20.02 4.81
CA VAL A 432 16.49 -21.35 4.35
C VAL A 432 17.76 -21.76 5.12
N LYS A 433 18.95 -21.37 4.65
CA LYS A 433 20.19 -21.47 5.43
C LYS A 433 20.26 -20.34 6.45
N ARG A 434 20.06 -20.69 7.73
CA ARG A 434 19.91 -19.72 8.84
C ARG A 434 21.18 -18.95 9.19
N TYR A 435 22.35 -19.47 8.83
CA TYR A 435 23.63 -18.83 9.09
C TYR A 435 24.61 -19.14 7.97
N SER A 436 25.32 -18.13 7.49
CA SER A 436 26.50 -18.31 6.67
C SER A 436 27.51 -17.20 6.93
N LYS A 437 28.78 -17.57 6.86
CA LYS A 437 29.93 -16.68 6.97
C LYS A 437 30.79 -16.85 5.73
N VAL A 438 31.30 -15.74 5.23
CA VAL A 438 32.13 -15.73 4.03
C VAL A 438 33.57 -16.13 4.37
N ASN A 439 34.20 -16.85 3.45
CA ASN A 439 35.62 -17.16 3.40
C ASN A 439 36.08 -16.88 1.96
N ASN A 440 36.59 -15.68 1.70
CA ASN A 440 37.19 -15.36 0.41
C ASN A 440 38.31 -14.33 0.56
N LYS A 441 39.14 -14.23 -0.49
CA LYS A 441 40.34 -13.39 -0.56
C LYS A 441 40.12 -11.88 -0.32
N TYR A 442 38.88 -11.41 -0.37
CA TYR A 442 38.56 -9.99 -0.11
C TYR A 442 38.41 -9.69 1.38
N THR A 443 38.43 -10.72 2.23
CA THR A 443 38.31 -10.58 3.68
C THR A 443 39.64 -10.77 4.38
N ASN A 444 39.84 -10.04 5.48
CA ASN A 444 41.05 -10.14 6.31
C ASN A 444 41.14 -11.48 7.07
N THR A 445 40.08 -12.28 7.07
CA THR A 445 39.97 -13.58 7.75
C THR A 445 39.99 -14.75 6.77
N PHE A 446 40.51 -14.55 5.55
CA PHE A 446 40.57 -15.60 4.53
C PHE A 446 41.49 -16.75 4.97
N ASP A 447 40.94 -17.96 4.97
CA ASP A 447 41.69 -19.19 5.18
C ASP A 447 41.72 -20.00 3.87
N PRO A 448 42.90 -20.17 3.25
CA PRO A 448 43.03 -20.92 2.00
C PRO A 448 42.80 -22.43 2.18
N SER A 449 42.75 -22.95 3.41
CA SER A 449 42.42 -24.35 3.69
C SER A 449 40.91 -24.64 3.65
N ILE A 450 40.08 -23.59 3.76
CA ILE A 450 38.63 -23.69 3.73
C ILE A 450 38.15 -23.33 2.31
N PRO A 451 37.18 -24.05 1.71
CA PRO A 451 36.64 -23.71 0.41
C PRO A 451 36.14 -22.26 0.33
N SER A 452 36.50 -21.57 -0.75
CA SER A 452 36.08 -20.19 -0.96
C SER A 452 34.58 -20.09 -1.21
N ASN A 453 33.94 -19.06 -0.65
CA ASN A 453 32.55 -18.74 -0.92
C ASN A 453 32.28 -17.23 -0.99
N TYR A 454 31.12 -16.90 -1.57
CA TYR A 454 30.67 -15.54 -1.77
C TYR A 454 29.22 -15.40 -1.32
N LEU A 455 28.93 -14.37 -0.53
CA LEU A 455 27.57 -14.02 -0.12
C LEU A 455 27.05 -12.88 -1.00
N MET A 456 25.99 -13.14 -1.76
CA MET A 456 25.46 -12.20 -2.74
C MET A 456 24.00 -11.87 -2.45
N TYR A 457 23.66 -10.57 -2.40
CA TYR A 457 22.30 -10.10 -2.18
C TYR A 457 21.70 -9.55 -3.47
N LEU A 458 20.88 -10.36 -4.14
CA LEU A 458 20.28 -10.05 -5.42
C LEU A 458 18.82 -9.62 -5.25
N ASP A 459 18.42 -8.56 -5.94
CA ASP A 459 17.05 -8.04 -5.96
C ASP A 459 16.55 -7.88 -7.40
N ALA A 460 15.35 -8.39 -7.70
CA ALA A 460 14.76 -8.30 -9.02
C ALA A 460 14.24 -6.87 -9.27
N ASN A 461 14.76 -6.22 -10.31
CA ASN A 461 14.30 -4.91 -10.77
C ASN A 461 12.81 -4.93 -11.12
N ASN A 462 11.97 -4.42 -10.22
CA ASN A 462 10.53 -4.29 -10.38
C ASN A 462 9.84 -5.61 -10.79
N LEU A 463 9.94 -6.62 -9.93
CA LEU A 463 9.39 -7.97 -10.14
C LEU A 463 7.92 -7.97 -10.63
N TYR A 464 7.04 -7.23 -9.95
CA TYR A 464 5.64 -7.17 -10.37
C TYR A 464 5.46 -6.43 -11.69
N GLY A 465 6.26 -5.39 -11.95
CA GLY A 465 6.29 -4.72 -13.25
C GLY A 465 6.70 -5.67 -14.39
N TRP A 466 7.59 -6.63 -14.14
CA TRP A 466 7.96 -7.65 -15.12
C TRP A 466 6.77 -8.54 -15.46
N ALA A 467 6.06 -9.01 -14.43
CA ALA A 467 4.87 -9.83 -14.61
C ALA A 467 3.74 -9.05 -15.31
N MET A 468 3.61 -7.75 -15.02
CA MET A 468 2.65 -6.86 -15.67
C MET A 468 2.92 -6.62 -17.16
N LYS A 469 4.15 -6.84 -17.63
CA LYS A 469 4.51 -6.75 -19.06
C LYS A 469 4.18 -8.03 -19.83
N GLN A 470 3.88 -9.13 -19.16
CA GLN A 470 3.52 -10.38 -19.82
C GLN A 470 2.08 -10.32 -20.35
N LYS A 471 1.66 -11.37 -21.05
CA LYS A 471 0.25 -11.52 -21.42
C LYS A 471 -0.57 -11.70 -20.15
N LEU A 472 -1.59 -10.87 -19.98
CA LEU A 472 -2.49 -10.89 -18.83
C LEU A 472 -3.93 -11.13 -19.30
N PRO A 473 -4.76 -11.81 -18.50
CA PRO A 473 -6.15 -12.06 -18.85
C PRO A 473 -6.93 -10.74 -19.03
N THR A 474 -7.89 -10.73 -19.96
CA THR A 474 -8.80 -9.60 -20.19
C THR A 474 -10.28 -9.99 -20.01
N GLY A 475 -10.68 -11.17 -20.50
CA GLY A 475 -12.07 -11.65 -20.48
C GLY A 475 -12.25 -12.96 -21.27
N ASP A 476 -13.49 -13.28 -21.64
CA ASP A 476 -13.94 -14.53 -22.27
C ASP A 476 -13.64 -15.77 -21.40
N PHE A 477 -13.98 -15.68 -20.11
CA PHE A 477 -13.71 -16.75 -19.15
C PHE A 477 -14.64 -17.94 -19.34
N GLN A 478 -14.10 -19.10 -19.69
CA GLN A 478 -14.88 -20.31 -19.95
C GLN A 478 -14.25 -21.54 -19.31
N PHE A 479 -15.07 -22.29 -18.55
CA PHE A 479 -14.67 -23.62 -18.08
C PHE A 479 -14.62 -24.58 -19.27
N VAL A 480 -13.56 -25.38 -19.32
CA VAL A 480 -13.42 -26.46 -20.29
C VAL A 480 -14.38 -27.60 -19.93
N ILE A 481 -14.96 -28.23 -20.96
CA ILE A 481 -15.86 -29.37 -20.79
C ILE A 481 -15.12 -30.61 -20.25
N GLN A 482 -15.82 -31.43 -19.47
CA GLN A 482 -15.24 -32.59 -18.80
C GLN A 482 -14.58 -33.59 -19.77
N SER A 483 -15.18 -33.85 -20.93
CA SER A 483 -14.64 -34.80 -21.91
C SER A 483 -13.24 -34.42 -22.43
N LEU A 484 -12.93 -33.11 -22.53
CA LEU A 484 -11.59 -32.67 -22.91
C LEU A 484 -10.60 -32.80 -21.74
N ILE A 485 -11.07 -32.57 -20.50
CA ILE A 485 -10.27 -32.81 -19.29
C ILE A 485 -9.92 -34.30 -19.18
N ASP A 486 -10.86 -35.19 -19.49
CA ASP A 486 -10.63 -36.64 -19.48
C ASP A 486 -9.59 -37.05 -20.53
N VAL A 487 -9.65 -36.48 -21.73
CA VAL A 487 -8.62 -36.69 -22.78
C VAL A 487 -7.22 -36.25 -22.32
N LEU A 488 -7.11 -35.15 -21.58
CA LEU A 488 -5.84 -34.67 -21.02
C LEU A 488 -5.35 -35.56 -19.86
N ASN A 489 -6.26 -36.01 -18.99
CA ASN A 489 -5.92 -36.92 -17.88
C ASN A 489 -5.51 -38.32 -18.37
N ASP A 490 -6.10 -38.79 -19.46
CA ASP A 490 -5.74 -40.06 -20.11
C ASP A 490 -4.46 -39.93 -20.97
N GLU A 491 -3.81 -38.75 -20.97
CA GLU A 491 -2.62 -38.42 -21.77
C GLU A 491 -2.80 -38.62 -23.30
N ARG A 492 -4.05 -38.70 -23.79
CA ARG A 492 -4.38 -38.79 -25.22
C ARG A 492 -4.10 -37.48 -25.97
N LEU A 493 -4.03 -36.37 -25.24
CA LEU A 493 -3.53 -35.07 -25.68
C LEU A 493 -2.54 -34.57 -24.63
N LYS A 494 -1.35 -34.14 -25.04
CA LYS A 494 -0.39 -33.55 -24.10
C LYS A 494 -0.84 -32.16 -23.66
N ILE A 495 -0.56 -31.83 -22.42
CA ILE A 495 -0.95 -30.55 -21.82
C ILE A 495 -0.19 -29.40 -22.48
N GLU A 496 1.07 -29.62 -22.86
CA GLU A 496 1.91 -28.69 -23.59
C GLU A 496 1.28 -28.34 -24.96
N ASP A 497 0.87 -29.35 -25.72
CA ASP A 497 0.22 -29.17 -27.03
C ASP A 497 -1.12 -28.42 -26.90
N TYR A 498 -1.88 -28.71 -25.84
CA TYR A 498 -3.13 -28.00 -25.55
C TYR A 498 -2.89 -26.53 -25.19
N ILE A 499 -1.88 -26.24 -24.37
CA ILE A 499 -1.50 -24.87 -24.01
C ILE A 499 -1.01 -24.11 -25.26
N ASP A 500 -0.21 -24.73 -26.11
CA ASP A 500 0.29 -24.11 -27.35
C ASP A 500 -0.85 -23.84 -28.35
N TYR A 501 -1.81 -24.76 -28.46
CA TYR A 501 -3.04 -24.52 -29.21
C TYR A 501 -3.79 -23.28 -28.70
N LEU A 502 -3.99 -23.14 -27.38
CA LEU A 502 -4.62 -21.96 -26.79
C LEU A 502 -3.82 -20.68 -27.05
N LYS A 503 -2.49 -20.74 -26.91
CA LYS A 503 -1.59 -19.60 -27.17
C LYS A 503 -1.71 -19.10 -28.61
N ASN A 504 -1.83 -20.00 -29.58
CA ASN A 504 -2.04 -19.68 -31.00
C ASN A 504 -3.40 -18.98 -31.26
N LEU A 505 -4.40 -19.23 -30.41
CA LEU A 505 -5.69 -18.54 -30.43
C LEU A 505 -5.70 -17.22 -29.64
N GLY A 506 -4.56 -16.81 -29.07
CA GLY A 506 -4.48 -15.64 -28.18
C GLY A 506 -5.16 -15.86 -26.83
N LYS A 507 -5.23 -17.11 -26.37
CA LYS A 507 -5.84 -17.52 -25.10
C LYS A 507 -4.80 -18.07 -24.12
N GLY A 508 -5.06 -17.85 -22.85
CA GLY A 508 -4.38 -18.49 -21.72
C GLY A 508 -5.35 -19.36 -20.93
N CYS A 509 -4.84 -20.04 -19.91
CA CYS A 509 -5.68 -20.83 -19.00
C CYS A 509 -5.12 -20.92 -17.58
N ILE A 510 -6.02 -21.20 -16.64
CA ILE A 510 -5.74 -21.53 -15.24
C ILE A 510 -6.19 -22.97 -15.00
N PHE A 511 -5.33 -23.77 -14.41
CA PHE A 511 -5.58 -25.15 -14.06
C PHE A 511 -5.88 -25.28 -12.56
N GLU A 512 -6.75 -26.23 -12.20
CA GLU A 512 -6.79 -26.83 -10.87
C GLU A 512 -6.32 -28.27 -11.00
N VAL A 513 -5.17 -28.59 -10.41
CA VAL A 513 -4.46 -29.86 -10.62
C VAL A 513 -3.95 -30.46 -9.32
N ASP A 514 -3.82 -31.79 -9.31
CA ASP A 514 -2.98 -32.49 -8.35
C ASP A 514 -1.57 -32.61 -8.94
N LEU A 515 -0.55 -32.16 -8.20
CA LEU A 515 0.86 -32.22 -8.60
C LEU A 515 1.61 -33.18 -7.68
N GLU A 516 2.28 -34.17 -8.29
CA GLU A 516 3.27 -34.98 -7.62
C GLU A 516 4.57 -34.20 -7.47
N TYR A 517 5.18 -34.31 -6.29
CA TYR A 517 6.54 -33.89 -6.04
C TYR A 517 7.46 -35.11 -5.90
N PRO A 518 8.16 -35.53 -6.97
CA PRO A 518 9.04 -36.69 -6.92
C PRO A 518 10.14 -36.56 -5.86
N LYS A 519 10.36 -37.64 -5.09
CA LYS A 519 11.32 -37.65 -3.98
C LYS A 519 12.76 -37.40 -4.41
N ASP A 520 13.12 -37.78 -5.62
CA ASP A 520 14.44 -37.55 -6.22
C ASP A 520 14.73 -36.05 -6.45
N LEU A 521 13.70 -35.22 -6.58
CA LEU A 521 13.85 -33.77 -6.72
C LEU A 521 14.03 -33.05 -5.37
N HIS A 522 13.76 -33.71 -4.24
CA HIS A 522 13.76 -33.06 -2.93
C HIS A 522 15.09 -32.41 -2.61
N SER A 523 16.21 -33.10 -2.84
CA SER A 523 17.55 -32.54 -2.58
C SER A 523 17.84 -31.33 -3.46
N LYS A 524 17.41 -31.36 -4.73
CA LYS A 524 17.66 -30.28 -5.70
C LYS A 524 16.80 -29.05 -5.43
N HIS A 525 15.56 -29.26 -5.00
CA HIS A 525 14.57 -28.19 -4.81
C HIS A 525 14.42 -27.74 -3.35
N ASN A 526 15.21 -28.32 -2.42
CA ASN A 526 15.13 -28.05 -0.99
C ASN A 526 15.19 -26.57 -0.64
N ASP A 527 16.02 -25.82 -1.36
CA ASP A 527 16.25 -24.41 -1.10
C ASP A 527 15.08 -23.53 -1.53
N PHE A 528 14.41 -23.88 -2.64
CA PHE A 528 13.32 -23.05 -3.16
C PHE A 528 12.18 -23.85 -3.80
N PRO A 529 11.42 -24.66 -3.02
CA PRO A 529 10.37 -25.51 -3.57
C PRO A 529 9.31 -24.74 -4.38
N LEU A 530 8.83 -25.36 -5.45
CA LEU A 530 7.75 -24.85 -6.31
C LEU A 530 6.37 -24.94 -5.61
N CYS A 531 5.40 -24.20 -6.13
CA CYS A 531 3.99 -24.26 -5.73
C CYS A 531 3.73 -24.06 -4.21
N PRO A 532 4.03 -22.88 -3.63
CA PRO A 532 3.85 -22.64 -2.19
C PRO A 532 2.38 -22.74 -1.77
N GLU A 533 2.10 -23.17 -0.54
CA GLU A 533 0.74 -23.38 -0.02
C GLU A 533 0.49 -22.74 1.34
N ASN A 534 -0.76 -22.35 1.60
CA ASN A 534 -1.19 -21.83 2.89
C ASN A 534 -1.49 -22.97 3.87
N VAL A 535 -0.51 -23.35 4.68
CA VAL A 535 -0.59 -24.45 5.65
C VAL A 535 -0.70 -23.93 7.09
N LYS A 536 -1.40 -24.66 7.96
CA LYS A 536 -1.34 -24.41 9.41
C LYS A 536 -0.14 -25.18 9.96
N ILE A 537 0.77 -24.47 10.62
CA ILE A 537 1.92 -25.09 11.28
C ILE A 537 1.57 -25.26 12.77
N ASN A 538 1.50 -26.51 13.24
CA ASN A 538 1.26 -26.87 14.64
C ASN A 538 -0.04 -26.25 15.22
N LYS A 539 -0.02 -25.82 16.50
CA LYS A 539 -1.16 -25.18 17.20
C LYS A 539 -1.43 -23.72 16.76
N GLN A 540 -0.83 -23.25 15.66
CA GLN A 540 -1.04 -21.87 15.22
C GLN A 540 -2.46 -21.68 14.67
N THR A 541 -3.10 -20.58 15.07
CA THR A 541 -4.46 -20.22 14.65
C THR A 541 -4.51 -19.69 13.21
N VAL A 542 -3.37 -19.29 12.64
CA VAL A 542 -3.25 -18.62 11.34
C VAL A 542 -2.46 -19.48 10.36
N LYS A 543 -2.96 -19.59 9.11
CA LYS A 543 -2.25 -20.24 8.00
C LYS A 543 -1.04 -19.40 7.58
N LYS A 544 0.06 -20.05 7.22
CA LYS A 544 1.27 -19.43 6.66
C LYS A 544 1.51 -19.95 5.26
N LEU A 545 1.94 -19.07 4.37
CA LEU A 545 2.40 -19.46 3.04
C LEU A 545 3.76 -20.13 3.18
N CYS A 546 3.87 -21.38 2.77
CA CYS A 546 5.06 -22.19 2.94
C CYS A 546 5.45 -22.88 1.63
N ASN A 547 6.76 -22.95 1.38
CA ASN A 547 7.31 -23.76 0.31
C ASN A 547 7.54 -25.16 0.87
N THR A 548 6.77 -26.12 0.37
CA THR A 548 6.84 -27.51 0.82
C THR A 548 7.17 -28.42 -0.36
N LEU A 549 7.91 -29.48 -0.08
CA LEU A 549 8.20 -30.57 -1.03
C LEU A 549 7.09 -31.63 -1.05
N PHE A 550 5.91 -31.34 -0.50
CA PHE A 550 4.79 -32.28 -0.51
C PHE A 550 4.10 -32.30 -1.88
N ASP A 551 3.34 -33.35 -2.15
CA ASP A 551 2.36 -33.33 -3.22
C ASP A 551 1.37 -32.17 -3.00
N LYS A 552 0.84 -31.65 -4.10
CA LYS A 552 -0.15 -30.56 -4.09
C LYS A 552 -1.48 -31.12 -4.55
N GLU A 553 -2.54 -30.84 -3.82
CA GLU A 553 -3.89 -31.29 -4.17
C GLU A 553 -4.77 -30.11 -4.54
N LYS A 554 -5.51 -30.24 -5.65
CA LYS A 554 -6.40 -29.21 -6.21
C LYS A 554 -5.74 -27.82 -6.22
N TYR A 555 -4.48 -27.79 -6.61
CA TYR A 555 -3.68 -26.59 -6.66
C TYR A 555 -4.06 -25.76 -7.88
N VAL A 556 -4.51 -24.53 -7.64
CA VAL A 556 -4.87 -23.59 -8.72
C VAL A 556 -3.60 -22.86 -9.20
N ILE A 557 -3.30 -22.92 -10.50
CA ILE A 557 -2.02 -22.49 -11.08
C ILE A 557 -2.18 -21.97 -12.52
N HIS A 558 -1.42 -20.93 -12.86
CA HIS A 558 -1.35 -20.37 -14.22
C HIS A 558 -0.64 -21.33 -15.20
N ASN A 559 -1.05 -21.35 -16.47
CA ASN A 559 -0.48 -22.26 -17.49
C ASN A 559 1.05 -22.16 -17.64
N GLU A 560 1.64 -20.96 -17.61
CA GLU A 560 3.12 -20.81 -17.69
C GLU A 560 3.83 -21.47 -16.49
N ASN A 561 3.21 -21.44 -15.31
CA ASN A 561 3.76 -22.08 -14.11
C ASN A 561 3.56 -23.60 -14.15
N VAL A 562 2.50 -24.10 -14.79
CA VAL A 562 2.35 -25.54 -15.07
C VAL A 562 3.51 -26.04 -15.94
N LEU A 563 3.78 -25.36 -17.06
CA LEU A 563 4.89 -25.69 -17.94
C LEU A 563 6.23 -25.67 -17.20
N GLN A 564 6.46 -24.68 -16.34
CA GLN A 564 7.67 -24.63 -15.51
C GLN A 564 7.76 -25.80 -14.52
N CYS A 565 6.65 -26.20 -13.90
CA CYS A 565 6.63 -27.35 -13.00
C CYS A 565 7.02 -28.63 -13.74
N LEU A 566 6.44 -28.87 -14.92
CA LEU A 566 6.77 -30.03 -15.76
C LEU A 566 8.23 -30.00 -16.23
N GLN A 567 8.72 -28.84 -16.67
CA GLN A 567 10.12 -28.64 -17.07
C GLN A 567 11.10 -28.94 -15.93
N LEU A 568 10.72 -28.61 -14.69
CA LEU A 568 11.53 -28.86 -13.49
C LEU A 568 11.28 -30.26 -12.89
N GLY A 569 10.46 -31.10 -13.51
CA GLY A 569 10.31 -32.53 -13.21
C GLY A 569 9.13 -32.90 -12.31
N LEU A 570 8.28 -31.94 -11.91
CA LEU A 570 7.01 -32.27 -11.25
C LEU A 570 6.08 -32.98 -12.24
N LYS A 571 5.15 -33.79 -11.72
CA LYS A 571 4.22 -34.55 -12.55
C LYS A 571 2.78 -34.16 -12.21
N ILE A 572 1.92 -34.10 -13.22
CA ILE A 572 0.48 -33.90 -12.98
C ILE A 572 -0.14 -35.27 -12.72
N LYS A 573 -0.78 -35.42 -11.56
CA LYS A 573 -1.54 -36.63 -11.22
C LYS A 573 -2.95 -36.58 -11.77
N LYS A 574 -3.56 -35.40 -11.75
CA LYS A 574 -4.95 -35.19 -12.16
C LYS A 574 -5.23 -33.73 -12.45
N ILE A 575 -6.00 -33.48 -13.51
CA ILE A 575 -6.65 -32.20 -13.79
C ILE A 575 -8.10 -32.28 -13.34
N HIS A 576 -8.50 -31.34 -12.48
CA HIS A 576 -9.88 -31.23 -11.98
C HIS A 576 -10.69 -30.22 -12.78
N ARG A 577 -10.10 -29.05 -13.07
CA ARG A 577 -10.76 -27.94 -13.80
C ARG A 577 -9.75 -27.18 -14.64
N ILE A 578 -10.22 -26.64 -15.76
CA ILE A 578 -9.47 -25.68 -16.58
C ILE A 578 -10.38 -24.49 -16.88
N LEU A 579 -9.88 -23.28 -16.61
CA LEU A 579 -10.53 -22.02 -16.93
C LEU A 579 -9.73 -21.30 -18.01
N THR A 580 -10.28 -21.19 -19.22
CA THR A 580 -9.66 -20.49 -20.35
C THR A 580 -10.08 -19.03 -20.40
N PHE A 581 -9.25 -18.16 -20.99
CA PHE A 581 -9.54 -16.73 -21.18
C PHE A 581 -8.73 -16.14 -22.33
N LYS A 582 -9.16 -14.99 -22.84
CA LYS A 582 -8.36 -14.13 -23.72
C LYS A 582 -7.30 -13.39 -22.92
N GLU A 583 -6.11 -13.24 -23.51
CA GLU A 583 -5.01 -12.52 -22.90
C GLU A 583 -4.26 -11.66 -23.91
N SER A 584 -3.63 -10.59 -23.43
CA SER A 584 -2.77 -9.74 -24.24
C SER A 584 -1.80 -8.96 -23.36
N LYS A 585 -0.80 -8.31 -23.95
CA LYS A 585 0.15 -7.43 -23.24
C LYS A 585 -0.42 -6.03 -23.00
N TRP A 586 -1.68 -5.93 -22.58
CA TRP A 586 -2.40 -4.66 -22.51
C TRP A 586 -1.85 -3.67 -21.47
N LEU A 587 -1.08 -4.14 -20.49
CA LEU A 587 -0.50 -3.31 -19.43
C LEU A 587 0.96 -2.90 -19.71
N GLU A 588 1.61 -3.51 -20.71
CA GLU A 588 3.04 -3.30 -21.03
C GLU A 588 3.35 -1.82 -21.28
N SER A 589 2.56 -1.15 -22.12
CA SER A 589 2.75 0.26 -22.47
C SER A 589 2.68 1.21 -21.26
N TYR A 590 1.82 0.91 -20.29
CA TYR A 590 1.69 1.69 -19.06
C TYR A 590 2.92 1.53 -18.16
N ILE A 591 3.42 0.30 -18.01
CA ILE A 591 4.62 0.01 -17.20
C ILE A 591 5.86 0.61 -17.84
N GLU A 592 6.01 0.54 -19.15
CA GLU A 592 7.11 1.15 -19.89
C GLU A 592 7.10 2.67 -19.77
N MET A 593 5.93 3.29 -19.96
CA MET A 593 5.76 4.74 -19.76
C MET A 593 6.23 5.16 -18.36
N ASN A 594 5.74 4.52 -17.30
CA ASN A 594 6.11 4.86 -15.92
C ASN A 594 7.59 4.55 -15.62
N THR A 595 8.14 3.48 -16.19
CA THR A 595 9.55 3.11 -16.03
C THR A 595 10.47 4.14 -16.70
N ASN A 596 10.12 4.60 -17.89
CA ASN A 596 10.87 5.64 -18.60
C ASN A 596 10.78 6.98 -17.87
N LEU A 597 9.58 7.37 -17.42
CA LEU A 597 9.40 8.57 -16.59
C LEU A 597 10.23 8.51 -15.30
N ARG A 598 10.30 7.34 -14.66
CA ARG A 598 11.16 7.10 -13.48
C ARG A 598 12.65 7.15 -13.81
N LYS A 599 13.08 6.75 -15.01
CA LYS A 599 14.48 6.87 -15.46
C LYS A 599 14.87 8.34 -15.70
N THR A 600 13.96 9.14 -16.25
CA THR A 600 14.20 10.57 -16.57
C THR A 600 13.94 11.52 -15.39
N ALA A 601 13.26 11.06 -14.33
CA ALA A 601 12.93 11.85 -13.16
C ALA A 601 14.19 12.38 -12.46
N LYS A 602 14.21 13.69 -12.20
CA LYS A 602 15.38 14.38 -11.62
C LYS A 602 15.41 14.32 -10.10
N ASN A 603 14.23 14.31 -9.47
CA ASN A 603 14.07 14.28 -8.02
C ASN A 603 13.51 12.93 -7.55
N ASP A 604 13.74 12.62 -6.26
CA ASP A 604 13.36 11.33 -5.69
C ASP A 604 11.84 11.19 -5.51
N PHE A 605 11.13 12.30 -5.30
CA PHE A 605 9.67 12.32 -5.26
C PHE A 605 9.05 11.76 -6.55
N GLU A 606 9.45 12.27 -7.72
CA GLU A 606 8.94 11.80 -9.01
C GLU A 606 9.30 10.31 -9.22
N LYS A 607 10.53 9.90 -8.86
CA LYS A 607 10.95 8.50 -8.98
C LYS A 607 10.07 7.56 -8.15
N ASP A 608 9.77 7.94 -6.91
CA ASP A 608 8.94 7.17 -5.99
C ASP A 608 7.47 7.18 -6.40
N PHE A 609 6.98 8.31 -6.91
CA PHE A 609 5.62 8.42 -7.43
C PHE A 609 5.37 7.45 -8.60
N PHE A 610 6.24 7.45 -9.61
CA PHE A 610 6.08 6.54 -10.76
C PHE A 610 6.24 5.06 -10.36
N LYS A 611 7.09 4.75 -9.36
CA LYS A 611 7.18 3.41 -8.77
C LYS A 611 5.85 3.02 -8.09
N LEU A 612 5.28 3.92 -7.29
CA LEU A 612 4.02 3.70 -6.60
C LEU A 612 2.86 3.47 -7.56
N MET A 613 2.81 4.20 -8.67
CA MET A 613 1.76 4.06 -9.69
C MET A 613 1.75 2.66 -10.32
N ASN A 614 2.91 2.05 -10.55
CA ASN A 614 2.99 0.65 -11.00
C ASN A 614 2.52 -0.33 -9.91
N ASN A 615 3.12 -0.26 -8.72
CA ASN A 615 2.85 -1.22 -7.63
C ASN A 615 1.39 -1.16 -7.15
N SER A 616 0.76 0.01 -7.21
CA SER A 616 -0.60 0.20 -6.75
C SER A 616 -1.66 -0.44 -7.66
N VAL A 617 -1.38 -0.60 -8.96
CA VAL A 617 -2.31 -1.27 -9.89
C VAL A 617 -2.56 -2.70 -9.44
N PHE A 618 -1.48 -3.45 -9.17
CA PHE A 618 -1.55 -4.83 -8.67
C PHE A 618 -2.33 -4.95 -7.37
N GLY A 619 -2.01 -4.11 -6.37
CA GLY A 619 -2.72 -4.15 -5.09
C GLY A 619 -4.21 -3.85 -5.24
N LYS A 620 -4.59 -3.01 -6.19
CA LYS A 620 -6.00 -2.62 -6.39
C LYS A 620 -6.82 -3.66 -7.15
N THR A 621 -6.22 -4.46 -8.03
CA THR A 621 -6.94 -5.52 -8.75
C THR A 621 -7.30 -6.70 -7.85
N MET A 622 -6.54 -6.93 -6.78
CA MET A 622 -6.81 -7.98 -5.77
C MET A 622 -7.41 -7.45 -4.46
N GLU A 623 -8.07 -6.31 -4.49
CA GLU A 623 -8.68 -5.77 -3.28
C GLU A 623 -9.70 -6.77 -2.71
N ASN A 624 -9.46 -7.25 -1.48
CA ASN A 624 -10.36 -8.18 -0.83
C ASN A 624 -11.62 -7.45 -0.34
N VAL A 625 -12.70 -7.56 -1.10
CA VAL A 625 -13.98 -6.94 -0.77
C VAL A 625 -14.65 -7.54 0.46
N ARG A 626 -14.26 -8.76 0.88
CA ARG A 626 -14.79 -9.45 2.08
C ARG A 626 -14.30 -8.81 3.38
N GLU A 627 -13.15 -8.14 3.36
CA GLU A 627 -12.59 -7.47 4.54
C GLU A 627 -13.16 -6.06 4.76
N ARG A 628 -13.99 -5.57 3.84
CA ARG A 628 -14.68 -4.29 4.01
C ARG A 628 -15.65 -4.35 5.19
N VAL A 629 -15.75 -3.23 5.88
CA VAL A 629 -16.64 -3.06 7.03
C VAL A 629 -17.58 -1.87 6.80
N ASP A 630 -18.77 -1.95 7.36
CA ASP A 630 -19.64 -0.80 7.53
C ASP A 630 -19.31 -0.11 8.84
N VAL A 631 -18.92 1.15 8.76
CA VAL A 631 -18.66 1.97 9.95
C VAL A 631 -19.85 2.89 10.16
N ARG A 632 -20.47 2.79 11.34
CA ARG A 632 -21.56 3.68 11.76
C ARG A 632 -21.07 4.58 12.87
N LEU A 633 -21.17 5.89 12.67
CA LEU A 633 -20.91 6.86 13.72
C LEU A 633 -22.21 7.04 14.52
N VAL A 634 -22.12 6.83 15.83
CA VAL A 634 -23.27 6.76 16.73
C VAL A 634 -22.99 7.60 17.97
N THR A 635 -23.97 8.41 18.37
CA THR A 635 -23.89 9.30 19.54
C THR A 635 -24.84 8.90 20.68
N ASP A 636 -25.52 7.77 20.52
CA ASP A 636 -26.63 7.31 21.34
C ASP A 636 -26.32 5.89 21.82
N GLU A 637 -26.35 5.69 23.13
CA GLU A 637 -25.93 4.46 23.79
C GLU A 637 -26.82 3.27 23.42
N ASP A 638 -28.14 3.47 23.40
CA ASP A 638 -29.12 2.44 23.03
C ASP A 638 -28.90 1.94 21.60
N LYS A 639 -28.55 2.84 20.67
CA LYS A 639 -28.18 2.46 19.30
C LYS A 639 -26.90 1.65 19.26
N ILE A 640 -25.92 1.90 20.12
CA ILE A 640 -24.70 1.10 20.21
C ILE A 640 -25.06 -0.31 20.67
N ILE A 641 -25.84 -0.46 21.74
CA ILE A 641 -26.30 -1.76 22.26
C ILE A 641 -27.08 -2.52 21.17
N LYS A 642 -28.01 -1.84 20.48
CA LYS A 642 -28.78 -2.41 19.36
C LYS A 642 -27.92 -2.85 18.18
N LEU A 643 -26.78 -2.20 17.93
CA LEU A 643 -25.85 -2.62 16.88
C LEU A 643 -24.93 -3.76 17.36
N ALA A 644 -24.50 -3.72 18.62
CA ALA A 644 -23.67 -4.74 19.25
C ALA A 644 -24.40 -6.09 19.33
N SER A 645 -25.72 -6.09 19.50
CA SER A 645 -26.55 -7.30 19.50
C SER A 645 -26.73 -7.95 18.13
N LYS A 646 -26.29 -7.31 17.03
CA LYS A 646 -26.41 -7.89 15.68
C LYS A 646 -25.30 -8.92 15.42
N PRO A 647 -25.61 -9.99 14.66
CA PRO A 647 -24.66 -11.07 14.40
C PRO A 647 -23.42 -10.61 13.63
N ASN A 648 -23.56 -9.57 12.79
CA ASN A 648 -22.46 -8.99 12.01
C ASN A 648 -21.70 -7.87 12.74
N TYR A 649 -21.88 -7.68 14.05
CA TYR A 649 -21.08 -6.72 14.81
C TYR A 649 -19.59 -7.12 14.83
N LYS A 650 -18.68 -6.18 14.58
CA LYS A 650 -17.24 -6.46 14.64
C LYS A 650 -16.61 -5.93 15.93
N ARG A 651 -16.78 -4.63 16.18
CA ARG A 651 -16.25 -3.93 17.37
C ARG A 651 -16.80 -2.51 17.46
N THR A 652 -16.65 -1.89 18.64
CA THR A 652 -16.93 -0.48 18.90
C THR A 652 -15.63 0.26 19.20
N ILE A 653 -15.44 1.42 18.60
CA ILE A 653 -14.33 2.35 18.85
C ILE A 653 -14.93 3.62 19.42
N MET A 654 -14.65 3.91 20.70
CA MET A 654 -15.09 5.15 21.33
C MET A 654 -14.08 6.27 21.06
N TYR A 655 -14.54 7.38 20.48
CA TYR A 655 -13.73 8.57 20.26
C TYR A 655 -13.78 9.52 21.46
N ASN A 656 -14.98 9.72 22.02
CA ASN A 656 -15.23 10.52 23.21
C ASN A 656 -16.48 9.98 23.94
N SER A 657 -16.93 10.69 24.99
CA SER A 657 -18.08 10.25 25.82
C SER A 657 -19.40 10.18 25.08
N GLU A 658 -19.56 10.87 23.94
CA GLU A 658 -20.81 10.90 23.18
C GLU A 658 -20.63 10.49 21.71
N LEU A 659 -19.46 9.99 21.28
CA LEU A 659 -19.26 9.53 19.91
C LEU A 659 -18.49 8.21 19.87
N SER A 660 -19.12 7.23 19.22
CA SER A 660 -18.53 5.92 18.92
C SER A 660 -18.66 5.57 17.44
N ALA A 661 -17.61 4.98 16.87
CA ALA A 661 -17.68 4.23 15.62
C ALA A 661 -18.00 2.77 15.92
N VAL A 662 -19.12 2.28 15.41
CA VAL A 662 -19.48 0.87 15.44
C VAL A 662 -19.12 0.25 14.09
N GLU A 663 -18.15 -0.65 14.09
CA GLU A 663 -17.77 -1.43 12.91
C GLU A 663 -18.64 -2.69 12.81
N MET A 664 -19.24 -2.88 11.64
CA MET A 664 -20.06 -4.03 11.29
C MET A 664 -19.41 -4.76 10.10
N GLU A 665 -19.37 -6.09 10.15
CA GLU A 665 -19.03 -6.92 8.99
C GLU A 665 -20.11 -6.79 7.91
N LYS A 666 -19.70 -6.87 6.65
CA LYS A 666 -20.61 -6.88 5.50
C LYS A 666 -21.37 -8.19 5.44
N THR A 667 -22.70 -8.12 5.38
CA THR A 667 -23.57 -9.28 5.19
C THR A 667 -23.73 -9.66 3.73
N ASN A 668 -23.59 -8.67 2.84
CA ASN A 668 -23.57 -8.86 1.39
C ASN A 668 -22.40 -8.09 0.75
N ILE A 669 -21.88 -8.65 -0.34
CA ILE A 669 -20.76 -8.08 -1.10
C ILE A 669 -21.00 -8.24 -2.59
N VAL A 670 -20.44 -7.32 -3.37
CA VAL A 670 -20.39 -7.44 -4.84
C VAL A 670 -18.96 -7.84 -5.22
N LEU A 671 -18.82 -8.94 -5.95
CA LEU A 671 -17.54 -9.44 -6.43
C LEU A 671 -17.15 -8.75 -7.76
N ASP A 672 -16.82 -7.46 -7.68
CA ASP A 672 -16.60 -6.56 -8.82
C ASP A 672 -15.12 -6.28 -9.12
N LYS A 673 -14.20 -7.09 -8.56
CA LYS A 673 -12.76 -6.90 -8.70
C LYS A 673 -12.17 -7.88 -9.70
N PRO A 674 -11.28 -7.43 -10.61
CA PRO A 674 -10.66 -8.28 -11.62
C PRO A 674 -9.50 -9.07 -11.01
N ILE A 675 -9.80 -9.93 -10.03
CA ILE A 675 -8.81 -10.62 -9.20
C ILE A 675 -7.89 -11.55 -10.00
N TYR A 676 -8.36 -12.01 -11.18
CA TYR A 676 -7.58 -12.81 -12.12
C TYR A 676 -6.30 -12.12 -12.59
N ILE A 677 -6.28 -10.79 -12.64
CA ILE A 677 -5.09 -10.03 -13.02
C ILE A 677 -4.00 -10.21 -11.97
N GLY A 678 -4.37 -10.02 -10.70
CA GLY A 678 -3.40 -10.15 -9.63
C GLY A 678 -2.99 -11.59 -9.35
N PHE A 679 -3.91 -12.56 -9.56
CA PHE A 679 -3.56 -13.97 -9.61
C PHE A 679 -2.45 -14.25 -10.65
N ALA A 680 -2.65 -13.83 -11.91
CA ALA A 680 -1.68 -14.05 -12.97
C ALA A 680 -0.35 -13.34 -12.68
N ILE A 681 -0.39 -12.09 -12.21
CA ILE A 681 0.82 -11.34 -11.80
C ILE A 681 1.59 -12.08 -10.72
N LEU A 682 0.90 -12.58 -9.67
CA LEU A 682 1.55 -13.29 -8.57
C LEU A 682 2.21 -14.59 -9.02
N ASP A 683 1.60 -15.34 -9.93
CA ASP A 683 2.14 -16.60 -10.42
C ASP A 683 3.31 -16.37 -11.39
N LEU A 684 3.17 -15.44 -12.32
CA LEU A 684 4.25 -15.02 -13.21
C LEU A 684 5.45 -14.45 -12.44
N SER A 685 5.22 -13.67 -11.38
CA SER A 685 6.31 -13.19 -10.53
C SER A 685 7.06 -14.34 -9.85
N LYS A 686 6.37 -15.38 -9.37
CA LYS A 686 7.05 -16.58 -8.84
C LYS A 686 7.83 -17.30 -9.94
N TRP A 687 7.24 -17.40 -11.14
CA TRP A 687 7.89 -18.01 -12.30
C TRP A 687 9.26 -17.39 -12.57
N LEU A 688 9.38 -16.06 -12.55
CA LEU A 688 10.67 -15.39 -12.79
C LEU A 688 11.70 -15.71 -11.69
N MET A 689 11.28 -15.73 -10.43
CA MET A 689 12.17 -16.03 -9.31
C MET A 689 12.66 -17.48 -9.35
N HIS A 690 11.78 -18.42 -9.70
CA HIS A 690 12.12 -19.82 -9.89
C HIS A 690 13.01 -20.04 -11.12
N ASP A 691 12.73 -19.36 -12.23
CA ASP A 691 13.55 -19.40 -13.44
C ASP A 691 14.98 -18.92 -13.16
N PHE A 692 15.12 -17.79 -12.47
CA PHE A 692 16.43 -17.28 -12.07
C PHE A 692 17.18 -18.25 -11.14
N HIS A 693 16.50 -18.84 -10.15
CA HIS A 693 17.12 -19.80 -9.25
C HIS A 693 17.57 -21.08 -9.98
N TYR A 694 16.66 -21.75 -10.69
CA TYR A 694 16.91 -23.08 -11.25
C TYR A 694 17.64 -23.04 -12.59
N ASN A 695 17.29 -22.12 -13.48
CA ASN A 695 17.81 -22.10 -14.85
C ASN A 695 19.03 -21.17 -15.02
N VAL A 696 19.28 -20.27 -14.07
CA VAL A 696 20.44 -19.36 -14.09
C VAL A 696 21.45 -19.73 -12.99
N MET A 697 21.06 -19.62 -11.72
CA MET A 697 22.00 -19.79 -10.59
C MET A 697 22.45 -21.25 -10.40
N GLN A 698 21.52 -22.20 -10.24
CA GLN A 698 21.86 -23.63 -10.07
C GLN A 698 22.51 -24.24 -11.33
N LYS A 699 22.24 -23.68 -12.51
CA LYS A 699 22.87 -24.12 -13.76
C LYS A 699 24.33 -23.67 -13.86
N LYS A 700 24.65 -22.46 -13.37
CA LYS A 700 26.01 -21.91 -13.34
C LYS A 700 26.86 -22.52 -12.23
N TYR A 701 26.29 -22.67 -11.04
CA TYR A 701 26.99 -23.11 -9.84
C TYR A 701 26.47 -24.47 -9.38
N ARG A 702 27.36 -25.47 -9.29
CA ARG A 702 27.00 -26.81 -8.78
C ARG A 702 26.58 -26.78 -7.30
N ASN A 703 27.21 -25.90 -6.50
CA ASN A 703 26.97 -25.74 -5.06
C ASN A 703 26.62 -24.27 -4.76
N VAL A 704 25.37 -23.89 -5.02
CA VAL A 704 24.79 -22.63 -4.59
C VAL A 704 23.68 -22.91 -3.59
N GLU A 705 23.75 -22.27 -2.43
CA GLU A 705 22.76 -22.44 -1.37
C GLU A 705 21.99 -21.13 -1.17
N LEU A 706 20.66 -21.22 -1.06
CA LEU A 706 19.85 -20.07 -0.71
C LEU A 706 19.89 -19.85 0.82
N CYS A 707 20.28 -18.66 1.25
CA CYS A 707 20.22 -18.28 2.66
C CYS A 707 18.84 -17.72 3.01
N TYR A 708 18.37 -16.77 2.21
CA TYR A 708 17.17 -16.03 2.52
C TYR A 708 16.46 -15.53 1.27
N GLN A 709 15.13 -15.43 1.35
CA GLN A 709 14.28 -14.87 0.32
C GLN A 709 13.24 -13.93 0.95
N ASP A 710 13.05 -12.74 0.40
CA ASP A 710 11.85 -11.92 0.62
C ASP A 710 11.34 -11.38 -0.70
N THR A 711 10.26 -12.00 -1.19
CA THR A 711 9.48 -11.63 -2.38
C THR A 711 10.31 -11.58 -3.67
N ASP A 712 10.99 -10.47 -3.91
CA ASP A 712 11.80 -10.12 -5.08
C ASP A 712 13.31 -10.23 -4.84
N SER A 713 13.72 -10.55 -3.60
CA SER A 713 15.12 -10.60 -3.22
C SER A 713 15.58 -11.98 -2.76
N LEU A 714 16.83 -12.32 -3.07
CA LEU A 714 17.50 -13.59 -2.82
C LEU A 714 18.91 -13.34 -2.25
N ILE A 715 19.25 -13.98 -1.14
CA ILE A 715 20.61 -13.96 -0.61
C ILE A 715 21.21 -15.35 -0.76
N TYR A 716 22.28 -15.47 -1.54
CA TYR A 716 22.95 -16.72 -1.85
C TYR A 716 24.27 -16.88 -1.10
N ASP A 717 24.61 -18.12 -0.76
CA ASP A 717 25.96 -18.58 -0.44
C ASP A 717 26.48 -19.40 -1.63
N ILE A 718 27.40 -18.80 -2.38
CA ILE A 718 27.90 -19.32 -3.66
C ILE A 718 29.30 -19.87 -3.42
N LYS A 719 29.53 -21.17 -3.64
CA LYS A 719 30.88 -21.74 -3.60
C LYS A 719 31.62 -21.38 -4.90
N THR A 720 32.50 -20.39 -4.83
CA THR A 720 33.34 -19.91 -5.93
C THR A 720 34.59 -19.22 -5.41
N GLU A 721 35.65 -19.20 -6.21
CA GLU A 721 36.86 -18.41 -5.93
C GLU A 721 36.60 -16.90 -6.06
N ASP A 722 35.78 -16.49 -7.04
CA ASP A 722 35.54 -15.09 -7.36
C ASP A 722 34.29 -14.90 -8.22
N PHE A 723 33.18 -14.51 -7.57
CA PHE A 723 31.91 -14.25 -8.27
C PHE A 723 32.05 -13.19 -9.36
N TYR A 724 32.85 -12.14 -9.14
CA TYR A 724 32.96 -11.06 -10.11
C TYR A 724 33.64 -11.52 -11.40
N LYS A 725 34.72 -12.31 -11.28
CA LYS A 725 35.37 -12.92 -12.45
C LYS A 725 34.47 -13.92 -13.15
N ASP A 726 33.63 -14.66 -12.43
CA ASP A 726 32.68 -15.60 -13.04
C ASP A 726 31.67 -14.88 -13.93
N VAL A 727 31.20 -13.71 -13.49
CA VAL A 727 30.28 -12.84 -14.24
C VAL A 727 31.00 -12.17 -15.41
N GLU A 728 32.21 -11.66 -15.21
CA GLU A 728 32.99 -10.99 -16.27
C GLU A 728 33.25 -11.92 -17.46
N LYS A 729 33.62 -13.18 -17.18
CA LYS A 729 33.99 -14.17 -18.21
C LYS A 729 32.80 -14.75 -18.98
N ASP A 730 31.59 -14.68 -18.42
CA ASP A 730 30.40 -15.33 -18.99
C ASP A 730 29.34 -14.29 -19.37
N ILE A 731 29.37 -13.88 -20.64
CA ILE A 731 28.43 -12.92 -21.23
C ILE A 731 26.97 -13.38 -21.05
N TYR A 732 26.72 -14.68 -21.17
CA TYR A 732 25.38 -15.25 -21.05
C TYR A 732 24.86 -15.25 -19.61
N PHE A 733 25.74 -15.33 -18.61
CA PHE A 733 25.40 -15.16 -17.21
C PHE A 733 25.24 -13.66 -16.87
N ARG A 734 26.17 -12.82 -17.33
CA ARG A 734 26.19 -11.36 -17.11
C ARG A 734 24.91 -10.66 -17.52
N ARG A 735 24.28 -11.05 -18.64
CA ARG A 735 23.03 -10.43 -19.14
C ARG A 735 21.84 -10.53 -18.17
N HIS A 736 21.89 -11.38 -17.14
CA HIS A 736 20.82 -11.48 -16.16
C HIS A 736 20.90 -10.39 -15.07
N PHE A 737 22.03 -9.70 -14.97
CA PHE A 737 22.32 -8.77 -13.90
C PHE A 737 22.24 -7.30 -14.31
N ASP A 738 21.92 -6.45 -13.33
CA ASP A 738 22.03 -4.99 -13.44
C ASP A 738 23.12 -4.48 -12.49
N PHE A 739 24.26 -4.09 -13.05
CA PHE A 739 25.41 -3.53 -12.33
C PHE A 739 25.54 -2.02 -12.52
N SER A 740 24.47 -1.33 -12.91
CA SER A 740 24.52 0.09 -13.23
C SER A 740 24.73 1.02 -12.03
N ASP A 741 24.49 0.51 -10.82
CA ASP A 741 24.70 1.23 -9.55
C ASP A 741 26.09 0.94 -8.93
N TYR A 742 26.93 0.12 -9.58
CA TYR A 742 28.33 -0.05 -9.20
C TYR A 742 29.13 1.20 -9.54
N SER A 743 30.26 1.43 -8.86
CA SER A 743 31.17 2.54 -9.19
C SER A 743 31.71 2.41 -10.62
N GLU A 744 31.92 3.54 -11.32
CA GLU A 744 32.31 3.56 -12.74
C GLU A 744 33.67 2.89 -13.01
N ASP A 745 34.54 2.83 -12.00
CA ASP A 745 35.83 2.16 -11.99
C ASP A 745 35.75 0.64 -11.75
N HIS A 746 34.59 0.12 -11.34
CA HIS A 746 34.42 -1.32 -11.11
C HIS A 746 34.30 -2.09 -12.44
N VAL A 747 35.04 -3.20 -12.59
CA VAL A 747 35.08 -4.02 -13.82
C VAL A 747 33.71 -4.45 -14.34
N LEU A 748 32.78 -4.73 -13.44
CA LEU A 748 31.42 -5.12 -13.79
C LEU A 748 30.45 -3.97 -14.08
N HIS A 749 30.83 -2.70 -13.85
CA HIS A 749 29.95 -1.56 -14.10
C HIS A 749 29.45 -1.57 -15.55
N SER A 750 28.14 -1.43 -15.71
CA SER A 750 27.51 -1.29 -17.04
C SER A 750 26.13 -0.67 -16.91
N THR A 751 25.83 0.29 -17.78
CA THR A 751 24.52 0.94 -17.86
C THR A 751 23.53 0.22 -18.77
N GLU A 752 23.94 -0.86 -19.45
CA GLU A 752 23.13 -1.63 -20.40
C GLU A 752 21.80 -2.10 -19.78
N ASN A 753 21.86 -2.68 -18.58
CA ASN A 753 20.69 -3.20 -17.87
C ASN A 753 20.07 -2.24 -16.85
N LYS A 754 20.44 -0.95 -16.87
CA LYS A 754 20.01 0.03 -15.86
C LYS A 754 18.49 0.09 -15.70
N LYS A 755 18.00 -0.39 -14.55
CA LYS A 755 16.57 -0.49 -14.21
C LYS A 755 15.75 -1.25 -15.26
N VAL A 756 16.37 -2.16 -16.01
CA VAL A 756 15.66 -3.05 -16.93
C VAL A 756 14.87 -4.04 -16.09
N VAL A 757 13.57 -4.07 -16.34
CA VAL A 757 12.60 -4.82 -15.56
C VAL A 757 12.87 -6.33 -15.66
N GLY A 758 12.93 -7.02 -14.52
CA GLY A 758 13.19 -8.46 -14.42
C GLY A 758 14.66 -8.88 -14.45
N LYS A 759 15.62 -7.93 -14.49
CA LYS A 759 17.04 -8.18 -14.22
C LYS A 759 17.33 -8.13 -12.72
N PHE A 760 18.41 -8.78 -12.29
CA PHE A 760 18.77 -8.87 -10.87
C PHE A 760 19.93 -7.92 -10.58
N LYS A 761 19.69 -6.92 -9.73
CA LYS A 761 20.75 -6.04 -9.23
C LYS A 761 21.35 -6.62 -7.96
N ASP A 762 22.63 -6.34 -7.74
CA ASP A 762 23.22 -6.51 -6.42
C ASP A 762 22.85 -5.31 -5.55
N GLU A 763 22.11 -5.57 -4.47
CA GLU A 763 21.53 -4.57 -3.57
C GLU A 763 22.60 -3.78 -2.80
N LEU A 764 23.83 -4.31 -2.73
CA LEU A 764 24.94 -3.71 -1.99
C LEU A 764 25.98 -3.02 -2.89
N ASN A 765 25.72 -2.93 -4.20
CA ASN A 765 26.55 -2.20 -5.16
C ASN A 765 28.04 -2.61 -5.09
N GLY A 766 28.33 -3.89 -4.89
CA GLY A 766 29.67 -4.45 -4.79
C GLY A 766 30.21 -4.59 -3.35
N ASN A 767 29.52 -4.05 -2.33
CA ASN A 767 29.92 -4.22 -0.94
C ASN A 767 29.63 -5.65 -0.45
N ILE A 768 30.67 -6.34 0.00
CA ILE A 768 30.65 -7.78 0.26
C ILE A 768 29.99 -8.07 1.60
N ILE A 769 29.02 -9.00 1.63
CA ILE A 769 28.49 -9.53 2.88
C ILE A 769 29.52 -10.47 3.52
N THR A 770 29.88 -10.21 4.76
CA THR A 770 30.82 -11.03 5.53
C THR A 770 30.14 -12.11 6.35
N GLU A 771 28.92 -11.83 6.83
CA GLU A 771 28.16 -12.75 7.68
C GLU A 771 26.66 -12.46 7.55
N ILE A 772 25.83 -13.51 7.52
CA ILE A 772 24.37 -13.42 7.52
C ILE A 772 23.74 -14.36 8.54
N VAL A 773 22.69 -13.88 9.20
CA VAL A 773 21.86 -14.61 10.14
C VAL A 773 20.39 -14.41 9.80
N ALA A 774 19.68 -15.49 9.49
CA ALA A 774 18.26 -15.49 9.18
C ALA A 774 17.49 -16.35 10.20
N LEU A 775 16.70 -15.70 11.05
CA LEU A 775 15.96 -16.39 12.12
C LEU A 775 14.61 -16.93 11.63
N LYS A 776 13.85 -16.09 10.93
CA LYS A 776 12.53 -16.40 10.37
C LYS A 776 12.14 -15.38 9.30
N PRO A 777 11.03 -15.59 8.55
CA PRO A 777 10.55 -14.62 7.58
C PRO A 777 10.42 -13.20 8.18
N LYS A 778 11.06 -12.24 7.51
CA LYS A 778 11.17 -10.81 7.85
C LYS A 778 11.92 -10.50 9.14
N GLN A 779 12.79 -11.42 9.56
CA GLN A 779 13.70 -11.23 10.69
C GLN A 779 15.08 -11.84 10.39
N TYR A 780 16.00 -11.00 9.95
CA TYR A 780 17.37 -11.35 9.57
C TYR A 780 18.31 -10.17 9.77
N ALA A 781 19.61 -10.44 9.86
CA ALA A 781 20.66 -9.44 9.95
C ALA A 781 21.90 -9.89 9.16
N PHE A 782 22.67 -8.94 8.64
CA PHE A 782 23.96 -9.22 7.99
C PHE A 782 24.98 -8.10 8.23
N LYS A 783 26.26 -8.46 8.16
CA LYS A 783 27.43 -7.56 8.21
C LYS A 783 28.06 -7.44 6.84
N THR A 784 28.56 -6.27 6.47
CA THR A 784 29.35 -6.05 5.25
C THR A 784 30.84 -5.92 5.56
N LEU A 785 31.67 -5.84 4.52
CA LEU A 785 33.12 -5.71 4.63
C LEU A 785 33.53 -4.37 5.26
N ASP A 786 32.78 -3.31 4.97
CA ASP A 786 32.99 -1.97 5.55
C ASP A 786 32.62 -1.88 7.04
N GLY A 787 32.08 -2.96 7.61
CA GLY A 787 31.63 -3.03 9.00
C GLY A 787 30.18 -2.58 9.21
N ASP A 788 29.45 -2.24 8.15
CA ASP A 788 28.05 -1.86 8.25
C ASP A 788 27.17 -3.06 8.61
N GLU A 789 26.19 -2.82 9.49
CA GLU A 789 25.18 -3.80 9.86
C GLU A 789 23.81 -3.45 9.30
N THR A 790 23.22 -4.38 8.54
CA THR A 790 21.80 -4.28 8.16
C THR A 790 20.97 -5.24 8.99
N LYS A 791 19.93 -4.71 9.64
CA LYS A 791 19.05 -5.45 10.54
C LYS A 791 17.60 -5.28 10.12
N LYS A 792 16.85 -6.38 10.08
CA LYS A 792 15.40 -6.41 9.83
C LYS A 792 14.71 -7.17 10.95
N SER A 793 13.67 -6.57 11.52
CA SER A 793 12.81 -7.22 12.52
C SER A 793 11.38 -6.69 12.40
N LYS A 794 10.52 -7.44 11.70
CA LYS A 794 9.13 -7.03 11.49
C LYS A 794 8.36 -6.99 12.81
N GLY A 795 7.80 -5.82 13.13
CA GLY A 795 7.04 -5.57 14.35
C GLY A 795 7.80 -4.69 15.35
N VAL A 796 9.11 -4.52 15.17
CA VAL A 796 9.96 -3.63 15.98
C VAL A 796 10.09 -2.27 15.29
N LYS A 797 10.18 -1.20 16.08
CA LYS A 797 10.35 0.16 15.56
C LYS A 797 11.69 0.31 14.85
N LYS A 798 11.72 1.00 13.72
CA LYS A 798 12.92 1.15 12.87
C LYS A 798 14.15 1.66 13.64
N ASN A 799 13.98 2.62 14.56
CA ASN A 799 15.11 3.21 15.26
C ASN A 799 15.73 2.26 16.29
N VAL A 800 14.92 1.44 16.95
CA VAL A 800 15.40 0.37 17.85
C VAL A 800 16.20 -0.65 17.05
N VAL A 801 15.66 -1.09 15.91
CA VAL A 801 16.37 -2.00 14.99
C VAL A 801 17.70 -1.41 14.52
N LYS A 802 17.76 -0.10 14.32
CA LYS A 802 18.96 0.60 13.85
C LYS A 802 20.01 0.78 14.95
N ASN A 803 19.58 1.22 16.13
CA ASN A 803 20.46 1.78 17.16
C ASN A 803 20.74 0.81 18.32
N GLU A 804 19.83 -0.13 18.61
CA GLU A 804 19.92 -1.00 19.80
C GLU A 804 20.18 -2.46 19.44
N LEU A 805 19.62 -2.96 18.32
CA LEU A 805 19.92 -4.32 17.85
C LEU A 805 21.31 -4.37 17.21
N THR A 806 22.01 -5.48 17.40
CA THR A 806 23.27 -5.84 16.73
C THR A 806 23.12 -7.16 15.99
N VAL A 807 24.01 -7.47 15.04
CA VAL A 807 23.99 -8.80 14.38
C VAL A 807 24.31 -9.91 15.39
N ASP A 808 25.11 -9.62 16.43
CA ASP A 808 25.46 -10.58 17.46
C ASP A 808 24.26 -10.97 18.33
N ASP A 809 23.27 -10.09 18.53
CA ASP A 809 21.99 -10.45 19.19
C ASP A 809 21.23 -11.52 18.40
N TYR A 810 21.24 -11.43 17.06
CA TYR A 810 20.62 -12.43 16.19
C TYR A 810 21.39 -13.76 16.24
N LYS A 811 22.73 -13.72 16.26
CA LYS A 811 23.56 -14.92 16.41
C LYS A 811 23.34 -15.58 17.76
N HIS A 812 23.38 -14.80 18.83
CA HIS A 812 23.14 -15.25 20.19
C HIS A 812 21.78 -15.94 20.28
N SER A 813 20.74 -15.33 19.71
CA SER A 813 19.42 -15.96 19.61
C SER A 813 19.48 -17.29 18.86
N LEU A 814 20.08 -17.32 17.66
CA LEU A 814 20.12 -18.52 16.81
C LEU A 814 20.85 -19.70 17.48
N PHE A 815 22.03 -19.45 18.04
CA PHE A 815 22.93 -20.49 18.55
C PHE A 815 22.58 -20.89 19.99
N ASN A 816 22.17 -19.95 20.83
CA ASN A 816 21.86 -20.23 22.25
C ASN A 816 20.36 -20.48 22.49
N LYS A 817 19.51 -20.34 21.46
CA LYS A 817 18.04 -20.45 21.57
C LYS A 817 17.45 -19.51 22.63
N THR A 818 18.12 -18.40 22.86
CA THR A 818 17.74 -17.40 23.86
C THR A 818 16.83 -16.34 23.27
N VAL A 819 16.23 -15.61 24.18
CA VAL A 819 15.33 -14.50 23.92
C VAL A 819 15.99 -13.22 24.42
N VAL A 820 16.09 -12.21 23.55
CA VAL A 820 16.65 -10.88 23.86
C VAL A 820 15.50 -9.88 24.00
N PHE A 821 15.54 -9.05 25.04
CA PHE A 821 14.45 -8.14 25.41
C PHE A 821 14.79 -6.69 25.09
N TYR A 822 13.84 -5.92 24.55
CA TYR A 822 14.01 -4.50 24.23
C TYR A 822 12.76 -3.66 24.55
N ASP A 823 12.98 -2.46 25.07
CA ASP A 823 11.95 -1.49 25.46
C ASP A 823 11.85 -0.38 24.40
N PHE A 824 10.65 -0.04 23.93
CA PHE A 824 10.50 1.12 23.06
C PHE A 824 9.12 1.79 23.06
N PHE A 825 9.13 3.11 22.83
CA PHE A 825 7.93 3.94 22.83
C PHE A 825 7.22 3.98 21.48
N TRP A 826 5.88 3.88 21.51
CA TRP A 826 4.97 4.21 20.42
C TRP A 826 4.07 5.37 20.82
N TRP A 827 4.11 6.46 20.06
CA TRP A 827 3.32 7.66 20.42
C TRP A 827 1.83 7.53 20.13
N ILE A 828 1.45 6.71 19.15
CA ILE A 828 0.07 6.57 18.71
C ILE A 828 -0.19 5.11 18.34
N GLN A 829 -0.89 4.38 19.20
CA GLN A 829 -1.69 3.23 18.76
C GLN A 829 -3.11 3.77 18.49
N SER A 830 -3.61 3.54 17.27
CA SER A 830 -4.54 4.40 16.52
C SER A 830 -6.00 4.49 17.03
N LYS A 831 -6.25 4.60 18.34
CA LYS A 831 -7.63 4.61 18.84
C LYS A 831 -7.95 5.64 19.93
N ARG A 832 -6.97 6.25 20.63
CA ARG A 832 -7.27 7.09 21.81
C ARG A 832 -6.37 8.32 22.05
N ILE A 833 -5.48 8.69 21.12
CA ILE A 833 -4.57 9.86 21.29
C ILE A 833 -3.70 9.71 22.56
N LYS A 834 -3.25 8.48 22.82
CA LYS A 834 -2.46 8.12 24.01
C LYS A 834 -1.06 7.70 23.58
N ILE A 835 -0.07 8.17 24.33
CA ILE A 835 1.33 7.78 24.19
C ILE A 835 1.53 6.50 24.96
N ILE A 836 2.14 5.49 24.34
CA ILE A 836 2.29 4.16 24.91
C ILE A 836 3.75 3.70 24.94
N ASN A 837 4.19 3.10 26.04
CA ASN A 837 5.42 2.30 26.08
C ASN A 837 5.14 0.82 25.77
N ILE A 838 5.96 0.18 24.91
CA ILE A 838 5.83 -1.23 24.50
C ILE A 838 7.09 -2.01 24.86
N PHE A 839 6.91 -3.19 25.45
CA PHE A 839 7.97 -4.17 25.73
C PHE A 839 7.98 -5.28 24.65
N PHE A 840 9.14 -5.55 24.02
CA PHE A 840 9.26 -6.51 22.91
C PHE A 840 10.31 -7.60 23.15
N ILE A 841 10.00 -8.78 22.62
CA ILE A 841 10.73 -10.03 22.80
C ILE A 841 11.30 -10.52 21.45
N LEU A 842 12.62 -10.60 21.32
CA LEU A 842 13.35 -11.14 20.17
C LEU A 842 13.79 -12.58 20.46
N GLY A 843 13.38 -13.58 19.67
CA GLY A 843 13.79 -14.97 19.93
C GLY A 843 13.61 -15.91 18.74
N VAL A 844 14.22 -17.10 18.84
CA VAL A 844 14.03 -18.20 17.89
C VAL A 844 12.63 -18.75 18.07
N ALA A 845 11.85 -18.81 17.00
CA ALA A 845 10.61 -19.56 17.03
C ALA A 845 10.95 -21.05 17.15
N ASP A 846 10.87 -21.59 18.36
CA ASP A 846 10.71 -23.03 18.54
C ASP A 846 9.42 -23.42 17.78
N PRO A 847 9.40 -24.50 16.97
CA PRO A 847 8.15 -25.06 16.44
C PRO A 847 7.05 -25.22 17.52
N MET A 848 7.40 -25.29 18.81
CA MET A 848 6.46 -25.37 19.93
C MET A 848 5.95 -24.01 20.49
N SER A 849 6.54 -22.86 20.13
CA SER A 849 6.23 -21.58 20.80
C SER A 849 5.21 -20.71 20.03
N THR A 850 4.05 -20.50 20.66
CA THR A 850 2.98 -19.61 20.20
C THR A 850 3.24 -18.18 20.65
N PHE A 851 3.79 -17.33 19.78
CA PHE A 851 3.74 -15.88 19.98
C PHE A 851 2.85 -15.24 18.93
N SER A 852 1.58 -15.05 19.30
CA SER A 852 0.68 -14.19 18.55
C SER A 852 0.96 -12.74 18.94
N THR A 853 1.50 -11.95 18.03
CA THR A 853 1.30 -10.50 18.10
C THR A 853 -0.18 -10.24 17.82
N ARG A 854 -1.03 -10.28 18.85
CA ARG A 854 -2.39 -9.75 18.74
C ARG A 854 -2.25 -8.25 18.45
N ARG A 855 -2.56 -7.85 17.21
CA ARG A 855 -2.98 -6.47 16.94
C ARG A 855 -4.32 -6.27 17.66
N ILE A 856 -4.29 -5.63 18.82
CA ILE A 856 -5.48 -5.13 19.52
C ILE A 856 -5.97 -3.83 18.85
#